data_AF-A0A2H9TL96-F1
#
_entry.id   AF-A0A2H9TL96-F1
#
_cell.length_a   1.000
_cell.length_b   1.000
_cell.length_c   1.000
_cell.angle_alpha   90.00
_cell.angle_beta   90.00
_cell.angle_gamma   90.00
#
_symmetry.space_group_name_H-M   'P 1'
#
loop_
_entity.id
_entity.type
_entity.pdbx_description
1 polymer ?
#
loop_
_entity_poly.entity_id
_entity_poly.type
_entity_poly.pdbx_seq_one_letter_code
_entity_poly.pdbx_strand_id
1 'polypeptide(L)'
;MLIDLLKERIPSHMVTGIMLLEAHRVAEFSLEAFIVELFRSRNKVGFVKAFSDRAESLTGGFAKVEKTMKFLKTPKLLLYPRFHATVKSDLDSVVLPVEELYIGMTSKMTMIQIALIEIIESLLNEIIRANPSVPAIQIKRQLDPIWYRVSLKSKQLLGEIKVIRALLEYLVEYDAISYCKFIETIITADASASSTGGFRSYWIMMDIAQSLIQTAKDRVFTLSKRDGTMEPTVEKIPKWKSLESTLCNSKGKRILIMVREEHTRRTLARIISMGYDNWQQSKYNEYLKWKKKARSQGGLSSGISVPESSAVRRKSKPMRTVTSEKLPNEDQVAVQDDDIEGDTTELLPENVHIHCYAHSNDYFEVLDSLRPEVVVMYEGDLTFIRTLELYSHRQPDTGMSVTMLVYNESIEEQLQLLSIRQEKEAFENLIKAKATMAPLISDAPAGEEDFIATRFLGIIEDSPRTLIIDMRELRSSLPFVLYKHNFILEPVTIDVGDYILSPEICVERKSTSDLISSLNSGRLHSQTEQLCRHYSKPLLLIEFDDTKPFSLLPGDIRADISISDICSKLCLLLLHFPTLKLVWSPSLTATADIFRDLKRDQEEPILPSLEGVESDPVARDLLLSLPGVTPQNCHLLMRHVRDIRALCSRTLNELEDLLGRENATKLYNFLHEPFN
;
A
#
# COMPACT_ATOMS: atom_id res chain seq x y z
N MET A 1 5.07 -5.26 -23.76
CA MET A 1 4.14 -4.50 -24.63
C MET A 1 4.67 -3.13 -25.04
N LEU A 2 4.82 -2.12 -24.15
CA LEU A 2 5.28 -0.78 -24.58
C LEU A 2 6.63 -0.83 -25.31
N ILE A 3 7.62 -1.54 -24.75
CA ILE A 3 8.94 -1.74 -25.38
C ILE A 3 8.81 -2.43 -26.74
N ASP A 4 7.94 -3.44 -26.84
CA ASP A 4 7.74 -4.20 -28.08
C ASP A 4 7.04 -3.38 -29.16
N LEU A 5 6.18 -2.44 -28.76
CA LEU A 5 5.60 -1.46 -29.66
C LEU A 5 6.66 -0.43 -30.07
N LEU A 6 7.43 0.14 -29.15
CA LEU A 6 8.48 1.12 -29.48
C LEU A 6 9.52 0.53 -30.46
N LYS A 7 10.00 -0.68 -30.19
CA LYS A 7 10.96 -1.42 -31.03
C LYS A 7 10.34 -2.11 -32.26
N GLU A 8 9.04 -1.91 -32.49
CA GLU A 8 8.30 -2.50 -33.61
C GLU A 8 8.40 -4.04 -33.71
N ARG A 9 8.67 -4.72 -32.59
CA ARG A 9 8.64 -6.19 -32.50
C ARG A 9 7.23 -6.72 -32.75
N ILE A 10 6.22 -5.95 -32.34
CA ILE A 10 4.81 -6.23 -32.63
C ILE A 10 4.35 -5.28 -33.74
N PRO A 11 3.95 -5.80 -34.92
CA PRO A 11 3.45 -4.97 -36.01
C PRO A 11 2.12 -4.31 -35.62
N SER A 12 2.17 -3.03 -35.26
CA SER A 12 1.02 -2.31 -34.71
C SER A 12 -0.17 -2.24 -35.67
N HIS A 13 0.08 -2.29 -36.99
CA HIS A 13 -0.95 -2.28 -38.03
C HIS A 13 -1.76 -3.59 -38.12
N MET A 14 -1.22 -4.71 -37.64
CA MET A 14 -1.93 -6.01 -37.63
C MET A 14 -2.81 -6.19 -36.38
N VAL A 15 -2.63 -5.35 -35.36
CA VAL A 15 -3.38 -5.44 -34.10
C VAL A 15 -4.82 -4.99 -34.34
N THR A 16 -5.79 -5.88 -34.17
CA THR A 16 -7.22 -5.58 -34.39
C THR A 16 -7.80 -4.60 -33.36
N GLY A 17 -7.29 -4.60 -32.13
CA GLY A 17 -7.73 -3.67 -31.10
C GLY A 17 -7.10 -3.94 -29.74
N ILE A 18 -7.37 -3.03 -28.80
CA ILE A 18 -6.90 -3.08 -27.41
C ILE A 18 -8.11 -3.14 -26.48
N MET A 19 -8.06 -4.08 -25.53
CA MET A 19 -8.99 -4.14 -24.39
C MET A 19 -8.22 -3.80 -23.11
N LEU A 20 -8.55 -2.65 -22.52
CA LEU A 20 -7.96 -2.19 -21.26
C LEU A 20 -8.91 -2.53 -20.12
N LEU A 21 -8.37 -3.21 -19.10
CA LEU A 21 -9.03 -3.44 -17.82
C LEU A 21 -8.65 -2.33 -16.83
N GLU A 22 -9.40 -2.19 -15.75
CA GLU A 22 -9.15 -1.19 -14.68
C GLU A 22 -8.93 0.24 -15.18
N ALA A 23 -9.73 0.69 -16.14
CA ALA A 23 -9.54 2.00 -16.81
C ALA A 23 -9.52 3.22 -15.86
N HIS A 24 -10.04 3.08 -14.64
CA HIS A 24 -10.00 4.11 -13.59
C HIS A 24 -8.59 4.49 -13.10
N ARG A 25 -7.58 3.65 -13.39
CA ARG A 25 -6.16 3.91 -13.05
C ARG A 25 -5.45 4.80 -14.07
N VAL A 26 -6.00 4.95 -15.26
CA VAL A 26 -5.39 5.70 -16.35
C VAL A 26 -5.29 7.18 -15.99
N ALA A 27 -4.08 7.72 -16.12
CA ALA A 27 -3.77 9.14 -15.92
C ALA A 27 -3.14 9.72 -17.19
N GLU A 28 -2.99 11.05 -17.24
CA GLU A 28 -2.51 11.76 -18.43
C GLU A 28 -1.18 11.23 -18.95
N PHE A 29 -0.24 10.96 -18.05
CA PHE A 29 1.09 10.44 -18.38
C PHE A 29 1.34 9.01 -17.92
N SER A 30 0.27 8.20 -17.89
CA SER A 30 0.35 6.78 -17.56
C SER A 30 0.89 5.94 -18.73
N LEU A 31 1.42 4.76 -18.41
CA LEU A 31 1.89 3.79 -19.40
C LEU A 31 0.76 3.36 -20.35
N GLU A 32 -0.44 3.17 -19.83
CA GLU A 32 -1.62 2.77 -20.59
C GLU A 32 -2.00 3.85 -21.62
N ALA A 33 -1.99 5.12 -21.20
CA ALA A 33 -2.20 6.23 -22.12
C ALA A 33 -1.12 6.30 -23.21
N PHE A 34 0.14 6.04 -22.85
CA PHE A 34 1.24 6.01 -23.82
C PHE A 34 1.05 4.87 -24.85
N ILE A 35 0.68 3.68 -24.39
CA ILE A 35 0.41 2.55 -25.30
C ILE A 35 -0.74 2.87 -26.26
N VAL A 36 -1.83 3.47 -25.76
CA VAL A 36 -2.98 3.86 -26.60
C VAL A 36 -2.58 4.94 -27.60
N GLU A 37 -1.77 5.92 -27.20
CA GLU A 37 -1.25 6.96 -28.10
C GLU A 37 -0.42 6.35 -29.23
N LEU A 38 0.53 5.47 -28.89
CA LEU A 38 1.41 4.78 -29.83
C LEU A 38 0.65 3.84 -30.77
N PHE A 39 -0.36 3.13 -30.24
CA PHE A 39 -1.25 2.31 -31.05
C PHE A 39 -2.03 3.16 -32.05
N ARG A 40 -2.61 4.29 -31.60
CA ARG A 40 -3.42 5.19 -32.45
C ARG A 40 -2.60 6.00 -33.45
N SER A 41 -1.32 6.26 -33.21
CA SER A 41 -0.44 6.91 -34.19
C SER A 41 -0.22 6.00 -35.40
N ARG A 42 -0.04 4.70 -35.18
CA ARG A 42 0.29 3.70 -36.21
C ARG A 42 -0.90 2.91 -36.76
N ASN A 43 -2.00 2.82 -36.01
CA ASN A 43 -3.19 2.05 -36.37
C ASN A 43 -4.46 2.89 -36.20
N LYS A 44 -5.08 3.24 -37.34
CA LYS A 44 -6.33 4.03 -37.38
C LYS A 44 -7.60 3.16 -37.39
N VAL A 45 -7.49 1.87 -37.70
CA VAL A 45 -8.63 0.97 -37.91
C VAL A 45 -9.02 0.23 -36.62
N GLY A 46 -8.04 -0.16 -35.80
CA GLY A 46 -8.29 -1.03 -34.66
C GLY A 46 -9.09 -0.35 -33.54
N PHE A 47 -9.85 -1.15 -32.78
CA PHE A 47 -10.72 -0.63 -31.72
C PHE A 47 -9.98 -0.46 -30.40
N VAL A 48 -10.47 0.43 -29.53
CA VAL A 48 -10.05 0.53 -28.13
C VAL A 48 -11.28 0.42 -27.25
N LYS A 49 -11.32 -0.57 -26.36
CA LYS A 49 -12.37 -0.78 -25.36
C LYS A 49 -11.76 -0.73 -23.98
N ALA A 50 -12.39 0.00 -23.07
CA ALA A 50 -11.90 0.19 -21.72
C ALA A 50 -12.99 -0.23 -20.73
N PHE A 51 -12.63 -1.07 -19.78
CA PHE A 51 -13.51 -1.61 -18.75
C PHE A 51 -13.07 -1.10 -17.39
N SER A 52 -14.03 -0.74 -16.54
CA SER A 52 -13.79 -0.38 -15.16
C SER A 52 -14.99 -0.76 -14.32
N ASP A 53 -14.72 -1.34 -13.17
CA ASP A 53 -15.64 -1.74 -12.11
C ASP A 53 -15.69 -0.71 -10.96
N ARG A 54 -14.63 0.10 -10.79
CA ARG A 54 -14.55 1.12 -9.73
C ARG A 54 -15.11 2.48 -10.15
N ALA A 55 -16.42 2.67 -10.03
CA ALA A 55 -17.09 3.94 -10.33
C ALA A 55 -16.59 5.11 -9.45
N GLU A 56 -16.37 4.88 -8.16
CA GLU A 56 -15.91 5.89 -7.18
C GLU A 56 -14.57 6.52 -7.56
N SER A 57 -13.68 5.73 -8.16
CA SER A 57 -12.35 6.18 -8.57
C SER A 57 -12.41 7.12 -9.76
N LEU A 58 -13.47 7.04 -10.57
CA LEU A 58 -13.69 7.86 -11.75
C LEU A 58 -14.38 9.19 -11.41
N THR A 59 -15.13 9.26 -10.32
CA THR A 59 -15.73 10.51 -9.81
C THR A 59 -14.77 11.33 -8.94
N GLY A 60 -13.60 10.81 -8.62
CA GLY A 60 -12.59 11.51 -7.83
C GLY A 60 -11.91 12.65 -8.59
N GLY A 61 -12.04 13.88 -8.09
CA GLY A 61 -11.35 15.06 -8.63
C GLY A 61 -12.09 15.76 -9.78
N PHE A 62 -11.49 16.81 -10.34
CA PHE A 62 -12.13 17.61 -11.39
C PHE A 62 -12.12 16.91 -12.76
N ALA A 63 -13.32 16.62 -13.29
CA ALA A 63 -13.58 16.08 -14.63
C ALA A 63 -12.74 14.83 -14.98
N LYS A 64 -12.50 13.93 -14.01
CA LYS A 64 -11.59 12.80 -14.20
C LYS A 64 -12.05 11.81 -15.29
N VAL A 65 -13.35 11.54 -15.41
CA VAL A 65 -13.89 10.64 -16.45
C VAL A 65 -13.63 11.19 -17.85
N GLU A 66 -13.88 12.48 -18.05
CA GLU A 66 -13.65 13.15 -19.34
C GLU A 66 -12.18 13.09 -19.73
N LYS A 67 -11.29 13.39 -18.79
CA LYS A 67 -9.84 13.27 -18.97
C LYS A 67 -9.44 11.84 -19.31
N THR A 68 -9.95 10.85 -18.58
CA THR A 68 -9.67 9.43 -18.81
C THR A 68 -10.11 9.00 -20.21
N MET A 69 -11.32 9.38 -20.63
CA MET A 69 -11.83 9.12 -21.99
C MET A 69 -10.99 9.79 -23.07
N LYS A 70 -10.52 11.02 -22.82
CA LYS A 70 -9.60 11.74 -23.72
C LYS A 70 -8.27 11.00 -23.88
N PHE A 71 -7.67 10.54 -22.77
CA PHE A 71 -6.40 9.79 -22.80
C PHE A 71 -6.54 8.43 -23.49
N LEU A 72 -7.69 7.77 -23.31
CA LEU A 72 -8.00 6.50 -23.96
C LEU A 72 -8.49 6.65 -25.40
N LYS A 73 -8.73 7.89 -25.87
CA LYS A 73 -9.29 8.19 -27.19
C LYS A 73 -10.57 7.40 -27.46
N THR A 74 -11.44 7.30 -26.46
CA THR A 74 -12.73 6.60 -26.52
C THR A 74 -13.88 7.60 -26.52
N PRO A 75 -14.71 7.66 -27.57
CA PRO A 75 -15.73 8.70 -27.69
C PRO A 75 -17.01 8.42 -26.90
N LYS A 76 -17.28 7.15 -26.55
CA LYS A 76 -18.56 6.73 -25.97
C LYS A 76 -18.38 6.16 -24.57
N LEU A 77 -19.12 6.73 -23.60
CA LEU A 77 -19.25 6.21 -22.24
C LEU A 77 -20.51 5.38 -22.08
N LEU A 78 -20.36 4.11 -21.71
CA LEU A 78 -21.46 3.21 -21.36
C LEU A 78 -21.47 3.01 -19.84
N LEU A 79 -22.62 3.23 -19.21
CA LEU A 79 -22.80 3.08 -17.77
C LEU A 79 -23.89 2.05 -17.54
N TYR A 80 -23.57 1.01 -16.77
CA TYR A 80 -24.50 -0.07 -16.41
C TYR A 80 -24.56 -0.22 -14.88
N PRO A 81 -25.14 0.75 -14.15
CA PRO A 81 -25.40 0.58 -12.72
C PRO A 81 -26.42 -0.53 -12.47
N ARG A 82 -26.43 -1.11 -11.27
CA ARG A 82 -27.40 -2.18 -10.92
C ARG A 82 -28.86 -1.71 -10.97
N PHE A 83 -29.11 -0.42 -10.76
CA PHE A 83 -30.45 0.18 -10.92
C PHE A 83 -30.81 0.51 -12.38
N HIS A 84 -29.96 0.17 -13.36
CA HIS A 84 -30.28 0.31 -14.78
C HIS A 84 -31.46 -0.61 -15.13
N ALA A 85 -32.44 -0.11 -15.89
CA ALA A 85 -33.71 -0.80 -16.12
C ALA A 85 -33.55 -2.23 -16.65
N THR A 86 -32.64 -2.45 -17.61
CA THR A 86 -32.38 -3.80 -18.17
C THR A 86 -31.69 -4.72 -17.18
N VAL A 87 -30.76 -4.20 -16.37
CA VAL A 87 -30.04 -5.00 -15.37
C VAL A 87 -31.00 -5.40 -14.26
N LYS A 88 -31.83 -4.46 -13.83
CA LYS A 88 -32.86 -4.69 -12.81
C LYS A 88 -33.90 -5.71 -13.27
N SER A 89 -34.40 -5.62 -14.51
CA SER A 89 -35.36 -6.60 -15.02
C SER A 89 -34.79 -8.02 -15.08
N ASP A 90 -33.51 -8.15 -15.40
CA ASP A 90 -32.84 -9.45 -15.49
C ASP A 90 -32.58 -10.03 -14.09
N LEU A 91 -32.14 -9.21 -13.13
CA LEU A 91 -31.89 -9.63 -11.74
C LEU A 91 -33.16 -9.91 -10.95
N ASP A 92 -34.24 -9.15 -11.15
CA ASP A 92 -35.52 -9.33 -10.44
C ASP A 92 -36.22 -10.65 -10.84
N SER A 93 -35.76 -11.34 -11.88
CA SER A 93 -36.31 -12.63 -12.33
C SER A 93 -36.07 -13.78 -11.34
N VAL A 94 -34.96 -13.74 -10.58
CA VAL A 94 -34.59 -14.75 -9.58
C VAL A 94 -34.21 -14.03 -8.29
N VAL A 95 -35.12 -14.02 -7.32
CA VAL A 95 -34.86 -13.38 -6.03
C VAL A 95 -34.15 -14.37 -5.11
N LEU A 96 -32.92 -14.04 -4.75
CA LEU A 96 -32.17 -14.75 -3.71
C LEU A 96 -32.67 -14.30 -2.32
N PRO A 97 -33.20 -15.19 -1.48
CA PRO A 97 -33.59 -14.83 -0.12
C PRO A 97 -32.33 -14.59 0.73
N VAL A 98 -32.05 -13.32 0.99
CA VAL A 98 -30.98 -12.87 1.90
C VAL A 98 -31.61 -12.40 3.21
N GLU A 99 -31.30 -13.10 4.31
CA GLU A 99 -31.72 -12.74 5.66
C GLU A 99 -30.58 -12.01 6.37
N GLU A 100 -30.82 -10.76 6.78
CA GLU A 100 -29.86 -9.96 7.55
C GLU A 100 -30.14 -10.14 9.05
N LEU A 101 -29.20 -10.76 9.76
CA LEU A 101 -29.27 -10.96 11.20
C LEU A 101 -28.46 -9.88 11.92
N TYR A 102 -29.18 -8.95 12.54
CA TYR A 102 -28.59 -7.90 13.37
C TYR A 102 -28.26 -8.42 14.77
N ILE A 103 -26.99 -8.32 15.14
CA ILE A 103 -26.44 -8.83 16.39
C ILE A 103 -26.00 -7.66 17.26
N GLY A 104 -26.55 -7.56 18.47
CA GLY A 104 -26.15 -6.52 19.42
C GLY A 104 -24.73 -6.75 19.95
N MET A 105 -23.91 -5.71 19.91
CA MET A 105 -22.62 -5.70 20.61
C MET A 105 -22.82 -5.80 22.12
N THR A 106 -21.83 -6.32 22.84
CA THR A 106 -21.85 -6.31 24.30
C THR A 106 -21.62 -4.89 24.82
N SER A 107 -22.12 -4.58 26.02
CA SER A 107 -21.93 -3.26 26.63
C SER A 107 -20.44 -2.86 26.72
N LYS A 108 -19.54 -3.81 26.96
CA LYS A 108 -18.09 -3.59 27.00
C LYS A 108 -17.52 -3.27 25.61
N MET A 109 -17.97 -3.96 24.56
CA MET A 109 -17.57 -3.63 23.18
C MET A 109 -18.03 -2.23 22.79
N THR A 110 -19.27 -1.85 23.10
CA THR A 110 -19.79 -0.51 22.80
C THR A 110 -18.98 0.58 23.52
N MET A 111 -18.62 0.38 24.80
CA MET A 111 -17.76 1.32 25.52
C MET A 111 -16.37 1.47 24.87
N ILE A 112 -15.77 0.37 24.41
CA ILE A 112 -14.46 0.40 23.72
C ILE A 112 -14.59 1.11 22.37
N GLN A 113 -15.64 0.85 21.60
CA GLN A 113 -15.89 1.52 20.31
C GLN A 113 -16.01 3.04 20.49
N ILE A 114 -16.80 3.50 21.47
CA ILE A 114 -16.97 4.93 21.78
C ILE A 114 -15.63 5.55 22.16
N ALA A 115 -14.87 4.90 23.06
CA ALA A 115 -13.57 5.39 23.50
C ALA A 115 -12.57 5.52 22.33
N LEU A 116 -12.52 4.53 21.42
CA LEU A 116 -11.64 4.58 20.26
C LEU A 116 -12.02 5.69 19.28
N ILE A 117 -13.32 5.92 19.03
CA ILE A 117 -13.80 7.00 18.17
C ILE A 117 -13.42 8.37 18.77
N GLU A 118 -13.62 8.57 20.07
CA GLU A 118 -13.28 9.82 20.76
C GLU A 118 -11.77 10.11 20.73
N ILE A 119 -10.93 9.07 20.81
CA ILE A 119 -9.48 9.21 20.64
C ILE A 119 -9.14 9.61 19.20
N ILE A 120 -9.74 8.99 18.18
CA ILE A 120 -9.52 9.38 16.77
C ILE A 120 -9.88 10.85 16.55
N GLU A 121 -11.03 11.30 17.06
CA GLU A 121 -11.46 12.70 16.96
C GLU A 121 -10.46 13.66 17.62
N SER A 122 -9.94 13.29 18.80
CA SER A 122 -8.94 14.09 19.51
C SER A 122 -7.62 14.20 18.74
N LEU A 123 -7.13 13.10 18.18
CA LEU A 123 -5.90 13.07 17.36
C LEU A 123 -6.08 13.85 16.06
N LEU A 124 -7.22 13.72 15.38
CA LEU A 124 -7.54 14.47 14.17
C LEU A 124 -7.57 15.98 14.44
N ASN A 125 -8.20 16.40 15.54
CA ASN A 125 -8.23 17.80 15.96
C ASN A 125 -6.83 18.35 16.27
N GLU A 126 -5.91 17.53 16.76
CA GLU A 126 -4.52 17.93 16.95
C GLU A 126 -3.75 18.08 15.62
N ILE A 127 -3.98 17.18 14.65
CA ILE A 127 -3.39 17.27 13.31
C ILE A 127 -3.89 18.52 12.57
N ILE A 128 -5.20 18.80 12.64
CA ILE A 128 -5.82 19.97 12.00
C ILE A 128 -5.27 21.27 12.62
N ARG A 129 -5.09 21.32 13.96
CA ARG A 129 -4.44 22.46 14.62
C ARG A 129 -2.99 22.65 14.17
N ALA A 130 -2.26 21.57 13.92
CA ALA A 130 -0.88 21.63 13.44
C ALA A 130 -0.78 22.01 11.95
N ASN A 131 -1.83 21.76 11.16
CA ASN A 131 -1.86 21.98 9.71
C ASN A 131 -3.16 22.67 9.27
N PRO A 132 -3.33 23.98 9.54
CA PRO A 132 -4.59 24.69 9.29
C PRO A 132 -4.97 24.81 7.81
N SER A 133 -4.04 24.53 6.89
CA SER A 133 -4.27 24.53 5.44
C SER A 133 -4.88 23.23 4.89
N VAL A 134 -4.98 22.17 5.71
CA VAL A 134 -5.41 20.83 5.25
C VAL A 134 -6.85 20.56 5.73
N PRO A 135 -7.85 20.49 4.84
CA PRO A 135 -9.19 20.09 5.21
C PRO A 135 -9.26 18.64 5.72
N ALA A 136 -10.09 18.41 6.75
CA ALA A 136 -10.15 17.15 7.51
C ALA A 136 -10.47 15.90 6.67
N ILE A 137 -11.14 16.05 5.53
CA ILE A 137 -11.81 14.94 4.83
C ILE A 137 -10.82 14.04 4.06
N GLN A 138 -9.60 14.52 3.74
CA GLN A 138 -8.61 13.77 2.95
C GLN A 138 -7.16 14.03 3.37
N ILE A 139 -6.90 14.01 4.68
CA ILE A 139 -5.61 14.33 5.26
C ILE A 139 -4.46 13.51 4.63
N LYS A 140 -4.57 12.18 4.49
CA LYS A 140 -3.47 11.36 3.91
C LYS A 140 -3.14 11.76 2.46
N ARG A 141 -4.16 11.78 1.58
CA ARG A 141 -3.98 12.12 0.15
C ARG A 141 -3.41 13.52 -0.06
N GLN A 142 -3.72 14.46 0.83
CA GLN A 142 -3.23 15.83 0.76
C GLN A 142 -1.87 16.03 1.44
N LEU A 143 -1.52 15.19 2.42
CA LEU A 143 -0.23 15.23 3.10
C LEU A 143 0.86 14.44 2.38
N ASP A 144 0.55 13.37 1.66
CA ASP A 144 1.51 12.60 0.84
C ASP A 144 2.41 13.49 -0.04
N PRO A 145 1.88 14.46 -0.83
CA PRO A 145 2.72 15.31 -1.69
C PRO A 145 3.60 16.31 -0.92
N ILE A 146 3.32 16.57 0.36
CA ILE A 146 4.10 17.46 1.23
C ILE A 146 4.70 16.71 2.42
N TRP A 147 4.82 15.37 2.35
CA TRP A 147 5.20 14.52 3.48
C TRP A 147 6.52 14.95 4.12
N TYR A 148 7.45 15.47 3.33
CA TYR A 148 8.73 15.99 3.81
C TYR A 148 8.61 17.27 4.64
N ARG A 149 7.57 18.09 4.43
CA ARG A 149 7.28 19.32 5.19
C ARG A 149 6.43 19.06 6.44
N VAL A 150 5.76 17.92 6.52
CA VAL A 150 4.94 17.55 7.68
C VAL A 150 5.81 17.38 8.92
N SER A 151 5.42 18.03 10.01
CA SER A 151 6.14 17.96 11.28
C SER A 151 6.26 16.51 11.78
N LEU A 152 7.34 16.18 12.49
CA LEU A 152 7.52 14.86 13.11
C LEU A 152 6.33 14.46 13.99
N LYS A 153 5.79 15.44 14.73
CA LYS A 153 4.59 15.27 15.55
C LYS A 153 3.38 14.85 14.71
N SER A 154 3.10 15.53 13.60
CA SER A 154 1.98 15.18 12.72
C SER A 154 2.15 13.79 12.08
N LYS A 155 3.38 13.39 11.73
CA LYS A 155 3.67 12.03 11.23
C LYS A 155 3.38 10.97 12.28
N GLN A 156 3.79 11.22 13.53
CA GLN A 156 3.51 10.34 14.65
C GLN A 156 2.00 10.20 14.87
N LEU A 157 1.25 11.31 14.94
CA LEU A 157 -0.20 11.29 15.14
C LEU A 157 -0.93 10.51 14.03
N LEU A 158 -0.47 10.60 12.77
CA LEU A 158 -1.02 9.80 11.67
C LEU A 158 -0.75 8.31 11.83
N GLY A 159 0.43 7.94 12.31
CA GLY A 159 0.75 6.56 12.68
C GLY A 159 -0.14 6.06 13.82
N GLU A 160 -0.38 6.88 14.83
CA GLU A 160 -1.28 6.56 15.95
C GLU A 160 -2.73 6.35 15.48
N ILE A 161 -3.25 7.21 14.59
CA ILE A 161 -4.58 7.02 13.98
C ILE A 161 -4.66 5.68 13.23
N LYS A 162 -3.59 5.28 12.52
CA LYS A 162 -3.53 3.98 11.82
C LYS A 162 -3.67 2.82 12.82
N VAL A 163 -2.96 2.88 13.95
CA VAL A 163 -3.04 1.87 15.02
C VAL A 163 -4.44 1.80 15.63
N ILE A 164 -5.05 2.96 15.93
CA ILE A 164 -6.37 3.01 16.59
C ILE A 164 -7.48 2.56 15.64
N ARG A 165 -7.38 2.90 14.35
CA ARG A 165 -8.28 2.36 13.33
C ARG A 165 -8.18 0.83 13.25
N ALA A 166 -6.96 0.27 13.30
CA ALA A 166 -6.79 -1.17 13.35
C ALA A 166 -7.41 -1.78 14.62
N LEU A 167 -7.29 -1.13 15.79
CA LEU A 167 -7.95 -1.58 17.02
C LEU A 167 -9.48 -1.56 16.91
N LEU A 168 -10.07 -0.60 16.20
CA LEU A 168 -11.51 -0.57 15.92
C LEU A 168 -11.96 -1.77 15.06
N GLU A 169 -11.21 -2.09 14.02
CA GLU A 169 -11.47 -3.24 13.15
C GLU A 169 -11.29 -4.55 13.95
N TYR A 170 -10.21 -4.65 14.74
CA TYR A 170 -9.90 -5.83 15.54
C TYR A 170 -10.91 -6.12 16.67
N LEU A 171 -11.61 -5.11 17.17
CA LEU A 171 -12.64 -5.28 18.20
C LEU A 171 -13.78 -6.21 17.73
N VAL A 172 -14.09 -6.16 16.43
CA VAL A 172 -15.19 -6.89 15.78
C VAL A 172 -14.72 -8.24 15.24
N GLU A 173 -13.48 -8.32 14.75
CA GLU A 173 -12.91 -9.49 14.08
C GLU A 173 -12.33 -10.52 15.08
N TYR A 174 -11.67 -10.07 16.15
CA TYR A 174 -10.95 -10.94 17.09
C TYR A 174 -11.73 -11.22 18.39
N ASP A 175 -11.39 -12.32 19.04
CA ASP A 175 -11.91 -12.66 20.35
C ASP A 175 -11.34 -11.76 21.47
N ALA A 176 -12.01 -11.75 22.63
CA ALA A 176 -11.64 -10.88 23.75
C ALA A 176 -10.21 -11.13 24.28
N ILE A 177 -9.71 -12.37 24.22
CA ILE A 177 -8.37 -12.74 24.69
C ILE A 177 -7.32 -12.21 23.73
N SER A 178 -7.48 -12.48 22.43
CA SER A 178 -6.58 -12.00 21.38
C SER A 178 -6.55 -10.48 21.35
N TYR A 179 -7.71 -9.81 21.41
CA TYR A 179 -7.81 -8.36 21.49
C TYR A 179 -7.07 -7.78 22.72
N CYS A 180 -7.21 -8.41 23.89
CA CYS A 180 -6.48 -7.99 25.09
C CYS A 180 -4.96 -8.20 24.93
N LYS A 181 -4.52 -9.31 24.32
CA LYS A 181 -3.11 -9.59 24.02
C LYS A 181 -2.52 -8.52 23.11
N PHE A 182 -3.24 -8.09 22.06
CA PHE A 182 -2.80 -7.02 21.17
C PHE A 182 -2.61 -5.69 21.91
N ILE A 183 -3.58 -5.29 22.73
CA ILE A 183 -3.47 -4.05 23.55
C ILE A 183 -2.29 -4.15 24.52
N GLU A 184 -2.13 -5.25 25.25
CA GLU A 184 -0.99 -5.43 26.17
C GLU A 184 0.36 -5.39 25.43
N THR A 185 0.42 -5.92 24.20
CA THR A 185 1.63 -5.91 23.37
C THR A 185 1.99 -4.49 22.92
N ILE A 186 1.00 -3.70 22.46
CA ILE A 186 1.22 -2.30 22.07
C ILE A 186 1.72 -1.46 23.25
N ILE A 187 1.13 -1.65 24.44
CA ILE A 187 1.56 -0.95 25.66
C ILE A 187 2.98 -1.36 26.06
N THR A 188 3.31 -2.64 25.95
CA THR A 188 4.65 -3.15 26.28
C THR A 188 5.69 -2.59 25.32
N ALA A 189 5.37 -2.54 24.03
CA ALA A 189 6.22 -1.92 23.01
C ALA A 189 6.45 -0.43 23.28
N ASP A 190 5.40 0.33 23.61
CA ASP A 190 5.52 1.76 23.93
C ASP A 190 6.34 2.01 25.22
N ALA A 191 6.14 1.18 26.24
CA ALA A 191 6.93 1.24 27.47
C ALA A 191 8.41 0.98 27.22
N SER A 192 8.74 0.02 26.34
CA SER A 192 10.11 -0.28 25.95
C SER A 192 10.74 0.86 25.15
N ALA A 193 10.02 1.45 24.20
CA ALA A 193 10.48 2.59 23.39
C ALA A 193 10.77 3.82 24.26
N SER A 194 9.96 4.06 25.30
CA SER A 194 10.19 5.15 26.26
C SER A 194 11.52 5.01 27.03
N SER A 195 12.03 3.79 27.22
CA SER A 195 13.28 3.54 27.96
C SER A 195 14.53 3.83 27.11
N THR A 196 14.41 3.71 25.79
CA THR A 196 15.47 3.96 24.79
C THR A 196 15.50 5.39 24.27
N GLY A 197 14.68 6.29 24.84
CA GLY A 197 14.59 7.69 24.41
C GLY A 197 13.63 7.93 23.23
N GLY A 198 12.82 6.92 22.88
CA GLY A 198 11.72 7.06 21.92
C GLY A 198 10.56 7.89 22.48
N PHE A 199 9.78 8.49 21.58
CA PHE A 199 8.58 9.23 21.95
C PHE A 199 7.47 8.27 22.39
N ARG A 200 6.82 8.55 23.52
CA ARG A 200 5.60 7.84 23.91
C ARG A 200 4.44 8.19 22.98
N SER A 201 3.59 7.19 22.73
CA SER A 201 2.34 7.35 22.00
C SER A 201 1.42 8.31 22.74
N TYR A 202 0.95 9.35 22.06
CA TYR A 202 0.13 10.39 22.67
C TYR A 202 -1.21 9.83 23.16
N TRP A 203 -1.84 8.95 22.39
CA TRP A 203 -3.13 8.38 22.76
C TRP A 203 -3.10 7.56 24.06
N ILE A 204 -2.00 6.85 24.37
CA ILE A 204 -1.87 6.05 25.60
C ILE A 204 -1.88 6.93 26.86
N MET A 205 -1.44 8.18 26.71
CA MET A 205 -1.42 9.16 27.79
C MET A 205 -2.79 9.78 28.07
N MET A 206 -3.79 9.57 27.22
CA MET A 206 -5.13 10.12 27.40
C MET A 206 -5.90 9.33 28.48
N ASP A 207 -6.69 10.03 29.29
CA ASP A 207 -7.52 9.39 30.32
C ASP A 207 -8.53 8.38 29.72
N ILE A 208 -9.04 8.70 28.53
CA ILE A 208 -9.95 7.83 27.76
C ILE A 208 -9.26 6.48 27.43
N ALA A 209 -7.96 6.48 27.16
CA ALA A 209 -7.22 5.26 26.87
C ALA A 209 -7.06 4.37 28.11
N GLN A 210 -6.96 4.94 29.31
CA GLN A 210 -6.93 4.15 30.55
C GLN A 210 -8.26 3.41 30.77
N SER A 211 -9.38 4.10 30.52
CA SER A 211 -10.73 3.50 30.55
C SER A 211 -10.86 2.37 29.53
N LEU A 212 -10.36 2.57 28.31
CA LEU A 212 -10.34 1.55 27.26
C LEU A 212 -9.54 0.32 27.67
N ILE A 213 -8.33 0.51 28.22
CA ILE A 213 -7.45 -0.60 28.64
C ILE A 213 -8.10 -1.39 29.77
N GLN A 214 -8.72 -0.70 30.73
CA GLN A 214 -9.42 -1.36 31.82
C GLN A 214 -10.63 -2.14 31.30
N THR A 215 -11.45 -1.54 30.44
CA THR A 215 -12.62 -2.19 29.84
C THR A 215 -12.20 -3.43 29.04
N ALA A 216 -11.11 -3.36 28.28
CA ALA A 216 -10.56 -4.49 27.53
C ALA A 216 -10.11 -5.64 28.46
N LYS A 217 -9.47 -5.33 29.59
CA LYS A 217 -9.12 -6.33 30.61
C LYS A 217 -10.34 -6.93 31.27
N ASP A 218 -11.37 -6.13 31.52
CA ASP A 218 -12.62 -6.58 32.11
C ASP A 218 -13.37 -7.57 31.22
N ARG A 219 -13.09 -7.62 29.90
CA ARG A 219 -13.65 -8.64 28.97
C ARG A 219 -13.04 -10.03 29.18
N VAL A 220 -11.87 -10.13 29.82
CA VAL A 220 -11.14 -11.39 30.05
C VAL A 220 -11.15 -11.78 31.53
N PHE A 221 -11.04 -10.79 32.41
CA PHE A 221 -10.95 -10.99 33.85
C PHE A 221 -12.06 -10.22 34.58
N THR A 222 -12.61 -10.81 35.63
CA THR A 222 -13.39 -10.07 36.63
C THR A 222 -12.72 -10.16 37.97
N LEU A 223 -12.66 -9.03 38.67
CA LEU A 223 -12.24 -9.00 40.07
C LEU A 223 -13.28 -9.71 40.94
N SER A 224 -12.89 -10.82 41.58
CA SER A 224 -13.74 -11.46 42.57
C SER A 224 -13.84 -10.56 43.80
N LYS A 225 -15.05 -10.12 44.13
CA LYS A 225 -15.33 -9.20 45.25
C LYS A 225 -15.01 -9.79 46.63
N ARG A 226 -14.68 -11.08 46.74
CA ARG A 226 -14.47 -11.75 48.03
C ARG A 226 -13.00 -11.82 48.47
N ASP A 227 -12.05 -11.95 47.54
CA ASP A 227 -10.62 -12.16 47.88
C ASP A 227 -9.61 -11.31 47.08
N GLY A 228 -10.07 -10.41 46.20
CA GLY A 228 -9.18 -9.65 45.31
C GLY A 228 -8.45 -10.52 44.27
N THR A 229 -8.78 -11.80 44.20
CA THR A 229 -8.33 -12.75 43.17
C THR A 229 -9.07 -12.46 41.86
N MET A 230 -8.35 -12.48 40.74
CA MET A 230 -8.94 -12.31 39.40
C MET A 230 -9.55 -13.64 38.97
N GLU A 231 -10.88 -13.70 38.89
CA GLU A 231 -11.59 -14.84 38.32
C GLU A 231 -11.72 -14.65 36.79
N PRO A 232 -11.43 -15.69 35.98
CA PRO A 232 -11.56 -15.61 34.53
C PRO A 232 -13.03 -15.60 34.12
N THR A 233 -13.49 -14.49 33.55
CA THR A 233 -14.77 -14.43 32.84
C THR A 233 -14.49 -13.93 31.44
N VAL A 234 -14.16 -14.85 30.55
CA VAL A 234 -13.95 -14.52 29.15
C VAL A 234 -15.32 -14.28 28.50
N GLU A 235 -15.48 -13.09 27.95
CA GLU A 235 -16.66 -12.69 27.20
C GLU A 235 -16.86 -13.59 25.98
N LYS A 236 -18.09 -14.07 25.78
CA LYS A 236 -18.41 -14.90 24.61
C LYS A 236 -18.59 -14.05 23.35
N ILE A 237 -18.10 -14.54 22.21
CA ILE A 237 -18.27 -13.88 20.90
C ILE A 237 -19.78 -13.83 20.57
N PRO A 238 -20.37 -12.63 20.35
CA PRO A 238 -21.80 -12.52 20.05
C PRO A 238 -22.20 -13.19 18.72
N LYS A 239 -21.42 -12.96 17.65
CA LYS A 239 -21.64 -13.59 16.32
C LYS A 239 -21.70 -15.12 16.38
N TRP A 240 -20.91 -15.74 17.28
CA TRP A 240 -20.90 -17.19 17.44
C TRP A 240 -22.27 -17.77 17.83
N LYS A 241 -23.02 -17.10 18.71
CA LYS A 241 -24.33 -17.60 19.15
C LYS A 241 -25.34 -17.72 18.00
N SER A 242 -25.32 -16.74 17.10
CA SER A 242 -26.17 -16.74 15.90
C SER A 242 -25.68 -17.74 14.85
N LEU A 243 -24.36 -17.91 14.73
CA LEU A 243 -23.80 -18.95 13.86
C LEU A 243 -24.18 -20.34 14.35
N GLU A 244 -24.08 -20.60 15.66
CA GLU A 244 -24.44 -21.87 16.29
C GLU A 244 -25.91 -22.22 16.10
N SER A 245 -26.82 -21.25 16.26
CA SER A 245 -28.25 -21.48 15.98
C SER A 245 -28.50 -21.78 14.49
N THR A 246 -27.82 -21.09 13.58
CA THR A 246 -27.93 -21.30 12.13
C THR A 246 -27.42 -22.69 11.72
N LEU A 247 -26.28 -23.11 12.28
CA LEU A 247 -25.70 -24.44 12.09
C LEU A 247 -26.62 -25.53 12.65
N CYS A 248 -27.23 -25.31 13.81
CA CYS A 248 -28.17 -26.27 14.42
C CYS A 248 -29.45 -26.44 13.61
N ASN A 249 -29.99 -25.35 13.05
CA ASN A 249 -31.21 -25.37 12.23
C ASN A 249 -30.97 -26.00 10.85
N SER A 250 -29.72 -25.99 10.36
CA SER A 250 -29.34 -26.43 9.01
C SER A 250 -28.65 -27.79 8.98
N LYS A 251 -28.84 -28.63 10.01
CA LYS A 251 -28.23 -29.96 10.08
C LYS A 251 -28.60 -30.82 8.87
N GLY A 252 -27.58 -31.40 8.23
CA GLY A 252 -27.73 -32.26 7.04
C GLY A 252 -27.68 -31.52 5.71
N LYS A 253 -27.65 -30.18 5.71
CA LYS A 253 -27.43 -29.37 4.51
C LYS A 253 -25.94 -29.12 4.29
N ARG A 254 -25.58 -28.80 3.04
CA ARG A 254 -24.25 -28.30 2.67
C ARG A 254 -24.17 -26.81 2.98
N ILE A 255 -23.28 -26.46 3.91
CA ILE A 255 -23.14 -25.12 4.45
C ILE A 255 -21.81 -24.52 3.99
N LEU A 256 -21.87 -23.34 3.39
CA LEU A 256 -20.71 -22.52 3.04
C LEU A 256 -20.66 -21.30 3.97
N ILE A 257 -19.61 -21.20 4.78
CA ILE A 257 -19.33 -20.04 5.62
C ILE A 257 -18.28 -19.18 4.93
N MET A 258 -18.59 -17.91 4.70
CA MET A 258 -17.68 -16.94 4.12
C MET A 258 -17.18 -15.96 5.16
N VAL A 259 -15.86 -15.75 5.19
CA VAL A 259 -15.16 -14.85 6.11
C VAL A 259 -14.22 -13.93 5.32
N ARG A 260 -13.86 -12.78 5.89
CA ARG A 260 -12.89 -11.86 5.29
C ARG A 260 -11.46 -12.36 5.41
N GLU A 261 -11.04 -12.64 6.64
CA GLU A 261 -9.65 -12.93 6.97
C GLU A 261 -9.38 -14.42 7.23
N GLU A 262 -8.18 -14.86 6.91
CA GLU A 262 -7.72 -16.25 7.13
C GLU A 262 -7.61 -16.60 8.61
N HIS A 263 -7.35 -15.60 9.46
CA HIS A 263 -7.37 -15.80 10.91
C HIS A 263 -8.78 -16.17 11.41
N THR A 264 -9.81 -15.47 10.95
CA THR A 264 -11.20 -15.76 11.31
C THR A 264 -11.61 -17.16 10.84
N ARG A 265 -11.14 -17.58 9.64
CA ARG A 265 -11.34 -18.95 9.13
C ARG A 265 -10.79 -20.00 10.09
N ARG A 266 -9.51 -19.88 10.47
CA ARG A 266 -8.83 -20.79 11.41
C ARG A 266 -9.50 -20.81 12.78
N THR A 267 -9.87 -19.63 13.30
CA THR A 267 -10.55 -19.51 14.59
C THR A 267 -11.90 -20.22 14.56
N LEU A 268 -12.74 -19.97 13.55
CA LEU A 268 -14.03 -20.66 13.41
C LEU A 268 -13.88 -22.17 13.21
N ALA A 269 -12.90 -22.62 12.42
CA ALA A 269 -12.64 -24.04 12.22
C ALA A 269 -12.24 -24.76 13.52
N ARG A 270 -11.39 -24.12 14.34
CA ARG A 270 -11.02 -24.62 15.68
C ARG A 270 -12.21 -24.62 16.64
N ILE A 271 -13.06 -23.60 16.61
CA ILE A 271 -14.26 -23.55 17.46
C ILE A 271 -15.24 -24.66 17.08
N ILE A 272 -15.48 -24.90 15.79
CA ILE A 272 -16.40 -25.92 15.30
C ILE A 272 -15.88 -27.34 15.61
N SER A 273 -14.57 -27.58 15.49
CA SER A 273 -13.97 -28.90 15.73
C SER A 273 -13.84 -29.26 17.22
N MET A 274 -13.44 -28.31 18.08
CA MET A 274 -13.19 -28.57 19.50
C MET A 274 -14.38 -28.26 20.42
N GLY A 275 -15.33 -27.45 19.94
CA GLY A 275 -16.39 -26.85 20.74
C GLY A 275 -15.95 -25.54 21.42
N TYR A 276 -16.89 -24.63 21.58
CA TYR A 276 -16.62 -23.25 22.02
C TYR A 276 -15.97 -23.16 23.41
N ASP A 277 -16.48 -23.88 24.41
CA ASP A 277 -15.98 -23.78 25.78
C ASP A 277 -14.56 -24.39 25.91
N ASN A 278 -14.28 -25.48 25.19
CA ASN A 278 -12.94 -26.10 25.15
C ASN A 278 -11.92 -25.19 24.46
N TRP A 279 -12.31 -24.62 23.31
CA TRP A 279 -11.48 -23.66 22.59
C TRP A 279 -11.17 -22.43 23.45
N GLN A 280 -12.17 -21.86 24.13
CA GLN A 280 -12.00 -20.70 24.99
C GLN A 280 -11.02 -21.00 26.14
N GLN A 281 -11.11 -22.18 26.76
CA GLN A 281 -10.19 -22.59 27.81
C GLN A 281 -8.76 -22.81 27.28
N SER A 282 -8.61 -23.42 26.11
CA SER A 282 -7.32 -23.63 25.46
C SER A 282 -6.63 -22.29 25.17
N LYS A 283 -7.34 -21.35 24.56
CA LYS A 283 -6.84 -20.00 24.27
C LYS A 283 -6.49 -19.22 25.52
N TYR A 284 -7.29 -19.34 26.58
CA TYR A 284 -6.97 -18.72 27.86
C TYR A 284 -5.68 -19.27 28.48
N ASN A 285 -5.47 -20.60 28.41
CA ASN A 285 -4.24 -21.23 28.90
C ASN A 285 -3.00 -20.79 28.09
N GLU A 286 -3.13 -20.66 26.77
CA GLU A 286 -2.10 -20.12 25.88
C GLU A 286 -1.71 -18.69 26.27
N TYR A 287 -2.71 -17.83 26.50
CA TYR A 287 -2.51 -16.47 26.95
C TYR A 287 -1.81 -16.39 28.32
N LEU A 288 -2.15 -17.27 29.27
CA LEU A 288 -1.44 -17.35 30.55
C LEU A 288 0.02 -17.78 30.40
N LYS A 289 0.33 -18.72 29.50
CA LYS A 289 1.72 -19.11 29.18
C LYS A 289 2.48 -17.93 28.60
N TRP A 290 1.89 -17.22 27.64
CA TRP A 290 2.46 -16.00 27.06
C TRP A 290 2.74 -14.94 28.12
N LYS A 291 1.77 -14.67 29.02
CA LYS A 291 1.92 -13.69 30.09
C LYS A 291 3.01 -14.06 31.10
N LYS A 292 3.21 -15.36 31.37
CA LYS A 292 4.32 -15.85 32.20
C LYS A 292 5.67 -15.64 31.51
N LYS A 293 5.78 -15.95 30.21
CA LYS A 293 7.00 -15.73 29.40
C LYS A 293 7.37 -14.24 29.36
N ALA A 294 6.40 -13.37 29.10
CA ALA A 294 6.61 -11.92 29.07
C ALA A 294 7.08 -11.35 30.43
N ARG A 295 6.57 -11.90 31.55
CA ARG A 295 7.05 -11.53 32.91
C ARG A 295 8.48 -12.03 33.18
N SER A 296 8.84 -13.22 32.70
CA SER A 296 10.19 -13.77 32.90
C SER A 296 11.27 -13.06 32.08
N GLN A 297 10.91 -12.43 30.95
CA GLN A 297 11.82 -11.66 30.10
C GLN A 297 11.92 -10.16 30.48
N GLY A 298 11.39 -9.76 31.64
CA GLY A 298 11.54 -8.39 32.17
C GLY A 298 10.63 -7.32 31.55
N GLY A 299 9.67 -7.68 30.69
CA GLY A 299 8.85 -6.71 29.94
C GLY A 299 7.58 -6.19 30.65
N LEU A 300 7.08 -6.85 31.70
CA LEU A 300 5.90 -6.40 32.46
C LEU A 300 6.25 -6.12 33.92
N SER A 301 6.52 -4.85 34.27
CA SER A 301 6.50 -4.42 35.66
C SER A 301 5.06 -4.34 36.17
N SER A 302 4.80 -4.99 37.31
CA SER A 302 3.54 -4.91 38.04
C SER A 302 3.32 -3.53 38.65
N GLY A 303 2.14 -2.95 38.43
CA GLY A 303 1.53 -1.97 39.34
C GLY A 303 1.85 -0.51 39.07
N ILE A 304 0.84 0.21 38.56
CA ILE A 304 0.69 1.65 38.77
C ILE A 304 0.49 1.83 40.29
N SER A 305 1.54 2.17 41.02
CA SER A 305 1.43 2.74 42.36
C SER A 305 1.24 4.24 42.23
N VAL A 306 0.14 4.74 42.79
CA VAL A 306 -0.20 6.16 42.97
C VAL A 306 1.00 6.91 43.56
N PRO A 307 1.45 8.05 43.00
CA PRO A 307 2.46 8.86 43.65
C PRO A 307 1.79 9.71 44.73
N GLU A 308 1.97 9.31 45.99
CA GLU A 308 1.87 10.24 47.12
C GLU A 308 2.98 11.28 47.05
N SER A 309 2.62 12.51 47.43
CA SER A 309 3.49 13.67 47.47
C SER A 309 4.68 13.50 48.41
N SER A 310 5.89 13.75 47.93
CA SER A 310 6.90 14.51 48.70
C SER A 310 8.07 14.93 47.81
N ALA A 311 8.51 16.16 48.03
CA ALA A 311 9.52 16.86 47.25
C ALA A 311 10.95 16.47 47.64
N VAL A 312 11.83 16.20 46.66
CA VAL A 312 13.28 16.46 46.80
C VAL A 312 13.91 16.83 45.43
N ARG A 313 14.52 18.02 45.40
CA ARG A 313 15.41 18.56 44.36
C ARG A 313 16.58 17.61 44.02
N ARG A 314 16.99 17.53 42.74
CA ARG A 314 18.41 17.54 42.34
C ARG A 314 18.66 17.82 40.84
N LYS A 315 19.27 18.99 40.63
CA LYS A 315 20.30 19.45 39.67
C LYS A 315 20.41 18.83 38.26
N SER A 316 20.35 19.75 37.29
CA SER A 316 20.61 19.65 35.86
C SER A 316 22.06 19.28 35.48
N LYS A 317 22.21 18.56 34.36
CA LYS A 317 23.39 18.52 33.48
C LYS A 317 22.93 18.42 32.00
N PRO A 318 23.73 18.90 31.03
CA PRO A 318 23.23 19.33 29.72
C PRO A 318 23.12 18.20 28.68
N MET A 319 22.23 18.44 27.72
CA MET A 319 21.88 17.61 26.57
C MET A 319 23.09 17.25 25.69
N ARG A 320 23.14 15.97 25.29
CA ARG A 320 23.90 15.49 24.13
C ARG A 320 22.92 15.35 22.97
N THR A 321 23.21 16.01 21.86
CA THR A 321 22.50 15.94 20.58
C THR A 321 22.62 14.52 20.02
N VAL A 322 21.51 13.78 19.97
CA VAL A 322 21.40 12.49 19.29
C VAL A 322 20.78 12.72 17.92
N THR A 323 21.52 12.28 16.91
CA THR A 323 21.20 12.29 15.50
C THR A 323 20.09 11.30 15.17
N SER A 324 19.01 11.79 14.54
CA SER A 324 18.24 11.14 13.47
C SER A 324 18.22 9.60 13.50
N GLU A 325 17.32 9.02 14.29
CA GLU A 325 16.86 7.64 14.09
C GLU A 325 15.52 7.64 13.34
N LYS A 326 15.46 6.76 12.34
CA LYS A 326 14.39 6.58 11.36
C LYS A 326 13.06 6.30 12.06
N LEU A 327 11.96 6.91 11.58
CA LEU A 327 10.62 6.44 11.90
C LEU A 327 10.49 4.97 11.47
N PRO A 328 9.75 4.12 12.22
CA PRO A 328 9.49 2.75 11.80
C PRO A 328 8.71 2.76 10.48
N ASN A 329 9.25 2.07 9.48
CA ASN A 329 8.56 1.77 8.24
C ASN A 329 7.37 0.84 8.49
N GLU A 330 6.41 0.87 7.56
CA GLU A 330 5.04 0.33 7.63
C GLU A 330 4.90 -1.18 7.92
N ASP A 331 5.99 -1.92 8.11
CA ASP A 331 6.01 -3.39 8.24
C ASP A 331 6.30 -3.91 9.67
N GLN A 332 6.53 -3.03 10.65
CA GLN A 332 6.99 -3.44 12.00
C GLN A 332 5.90 -3.64 13.06
N VAL A 333 4.62 -3.58 12.70
CA VAL A 333 3.51 -4.02 13.58
C VAL A 333 2.89 -5.34 13.07
N ALA A 334 3.62 -6.10 12.25
CA ALA A 334 3.38 -7.51 12.13
C ALA A 334 3.99 -8.17 13.39
N VAL A 335 3.17 -8.39 14.42
CA VAL A 335 3.54 -9.39 15.43
C VAL A 335 3.73 -10.67 14.64
N GLN A 336 4.95 -11.21 14.67
CA GLN A 336 5.22 -12.55 14.17
C GLN A 336 4.18 -13.47 14.80
N ASP A 337 3.27 -14.00 13.97
CA ASP A 337 2.48 -15.17 14.30
C ASP A 337 3.50 -16.31 14.47
N ASP A 338 4.07 -16.43 15.68
CA ASP A 338 4.89 -17.57 16.11
C ASP A 338 4.06 -18.88 16.20
N ASP A 339 2.84 -18.89 15.65
CA ASP A 339 1.97 -20.05 15.57
C ASP A 339 2.08 -20.72 14.18
N ILE A 340 3.30 -21.13 13.81
CA ILE A 340 3.51 -22.24 12.86
C ILE A 340 3.81 -23.51 13.69
N GLU A 341 2.90 -23.87 14.58
CA GLU A 341 2.85 -25.23 15.11
C GLU A 341 1.71 -25.98 14.42
N GLY A 342 2.11 -26.89 13.53
CA GLY A 342 1.34 -28.06 13.13
C GLY A 342 0.07 -27.78 12.33
N ASP A 343 0.13 -28.11 11.04
CA ASP A 343 -1.02 -28.44 10.21
C ASP A 343 -1.72 -29.69 10.80
N THR A 344 -2.40 -29.53 11.94
CA THR A 344 -3.42 -30.47 12.38
C THR A 344 -4.55 -30.27 11.39
N THR A 345 -4.65 -31.16 10.40
CA THR A 345 -5.81 -31.28 9.50
C THR A 345 -7.08 -31.03 10.30
N GLU A 346 -7.62 -29.82 10.15
CA GLU A 346 -8.79 -29.34 10.89
C GLU A 346 -9.98 -30.19 10.41
N LEU A 347 -10.34 -31.22 11.19
CA LEU A 347 -11.45 -32.12 10.90
C LEU A 347 -12.76 -31.34 11.09
N LEU A 348 -13.15 -30.59 10.06
CA LEU A 348 -14.48 -30.02 9.93
C LEU A 348 -15.50 -31.13 9.65
N PRO A 349 -16.75 -30.97 10.09
CA PRO A 349 -17.84 -31.82 9.61
C PRO A 349 -17.88 -31.81 8.08
N GLU A 350 -18.09 -32.98 7.45
CA GLU A 350 -18.07 -33.13 5.97
C GLU A 350 -19.01 -32.17 5.23
N ASN A 351 -20.02 -31.65 5.92
CA ASN A 351 -21.05 -30.78 5.35
C ASN A 351 -20.82 -29.28 5.58
N VAL A 352 -19.72 -28.87 6.24
CA VAL A 352 -19.40 -27.46 6.55
C VAL A 352 -18.08 -27.06 5.90
N HIS A 353 -18.13 -26.06 5.02
CA HIS A 353 -16.96 -25.51 4.35
C HIS A 353 -16.78 -24.04 4.75
N ILE A 354 -15.56 -23.63 5.07
CA ILE A 354 -15.25 -22.23 5.45
C ILE A 354 -14.22 -21.69 4.45
N HIS A 355 -14.55 -20.59 3.77
CA HIS A 355 -13.72 -19.95 2.76
C HIS A 355 -13.51 -18.46 3.03
N CYS A 356 -12.35 -17.95 2.62
CA CYS A 356 -12.02 -16.53 2.68
C CYS A 356 -12.33 -15.82 1.36
N TYR A 357 -12.80 -14.58 1.43
CA TYR A 357 -12.95 -13.72 0.26
C TYR A 357 -11.61 -13.49 -0.47
N ALA A 358 -10.50 -13.34 0.26
CA ALA A 358 -9.19 -12.99 -0.32
C ALA A 358 -8.52 -14.11 -1.16
N HIS A 359 -8.80 -15.39 -0.87
CA HIS A 359 -8.12 -16.53 -1.51
C HIS A 359 -8.93 -17.17 -2.64
N SER A 360 -10.17 -16.71 -2.87
CA SER A 360 -11.05 -17.25 -3.90
C SER A 360 -11.04 -16.36 -5.14
N ASN A 361 -9.98 -16.47 -5.94
CA ASN A 361 -9.92 -15.78 -7.24
C ASN A 361 -11.07 -16.18 -8.19
N ASP A 362 -11.73 -17.31 -7.93
CA ASP A 362 -12.93 -17.72 -8.68
C ASP A 362 -14.02 -18.27 -7.75
N TYR A 363 -14.86 -17.38 -7.22
CA TYR A 363 -16.02 -17.75 -6.39
C TYR A 363 -16.94 -18.76 -7.09
N PHE A 364 -17.03 -18.72 -8.42
CA PHE A 364 -17.89 -19.63 -9.18
C PHE A 364 -17.41 -21.07 -9.13
N GLU A 365 -16.10 -21.32 -9.10
CA GLU A 365 -15.56 -22.68 -8.97
C GLU A 365 -15.91 -23.30 -7.61
N VAL A 366 -15.81 -22.51 -6.55
CA VAL A 366 -16.20 -22.94 -5.19
C VAL A 366 -17.70 -23.20 -5.10
N LEU A 367 -18.53 -22.33 -5.68
CA LEU A 367 -19.98 -22.50 -5.70
C LEU A 367 -20.41 -23.71 -6.56
N ASP A 368 -19.82 -23.88 -7.74
CA ASP A 368 -20.12 -24.98 -8.67
C ASP A 368 -19.70 -26.36 -8.09
N SER A 369 -18.59 -26.41 -7.34
CA SER A 369 -18.09 -27.63 -6.70
C SER A 369 -18.89 -28.02 -5.45
N LEU A 370 -19.17 -27.06 -4.57
CA LEU A 370 -19.86 -27.32 -3.31
C LEU A 370 -21.38 -27.43 -3.47
N ARG A 371 -21.97 -26.63 -4.38
CA ARG A 371 -23.42 -26.41 -4.53
C ARG A 371 -24.11 -26.25 -3.16
N PRO A 372 -23.77 -25.18 -2.41
CA PRO A 372 -24.27 -24.99 -1.05
C PRO A 372 -25.78 -24.72 -1.05
N GLU A 373 -26.48 -25.27 -0.05
CA GLU A 373 -27.90 -24.97 0.20
C GLU A 373 -28.04 -23.81 1.19
N VAL A 374 -27.07 -23.64 2.08
CA VAL A 374 -27.02 -22.56 3.06
C VAL A 374 -25.69 -21.85 2.95
N VAL A 375 -25.74 -20.53 2.74
CA VAL A 375 -24.55 -19.69 2.74
C VAL A 375 -24.63 -18.74 3.92
N VAL A 376 -23.63 -18.76 4.79
CA VAL A 376 -23.52 -17.85 5.93
C VAL A 376 -22.38 -16.89 5.70
N MET A 377 -22.70 -15.63 5.53
CA MET A 377 -21.72 -14.55 5.42
C MET A 377 -21.45 -14.03 6.83
N TYR A 378 -20.32 -14.46 7.42
CA TYR A 378 -19.94 -14.07 8.78
C TYR A 378 -19.63 -12.57 8.88
N GLU A 379 -19.04 -12.03 7.82
CA GLU A 379 -18.86 -10.61 7.55
C GLU A 379 -19.46 -10.32 6.17
N GLY A 380 -20.23 -9.24 6.07
CA GLY A 380 -20.87 -8.84 4.82
C GLY A 380 -19.85 -8.40 3.77
N ASP A 381 -20.05 -8.85 2.52
CA ASP A 381 -19.33 -8.37 1.35
C ASP A 381 -20.29 -8.19 0.16
N LEU A 382 -20.33 -6.97 -0.39
CA LEU A 382 -21.24 -6.64 -1.48
C LEU A 382 -20.87 -7.37 -2.78
N THR A 383 -19.58 -7.64 -3.01
CA THR A 383 -19.10 -8.31 -4.22
C THR A 383 -19.54 -9.77 -4.23
N PHE A 384 -19.48 -10.43 -3.08
CA PHE A 384 -19.92 -11.80 -2.92
C PHE A 384 -21.45 -11.93 -3.01
N ILE A 385 -22.22 -11.01 -2.41
CA ILE A 385 -23.70 -10.98 -2.59
C ILE A 385 -24.06 -10.90 -4.07
N ARG A 386 -23.40 -10.00 -4.83
CA ARG A 386 -23.59 -9.88 -6.28
C ARG A 386 -23.27 -11.17 -7.03
N THR A 387 -22.23 -11.87 -6.58
CA THR A 387 -21.81 -13.14 -7.16
C THR A 387 -22.83 -14.25 -6.89
N LEU A 388 -23.38 -14.30 -5.67
CA LEU A 388 -24.44 -15.24 -5.31
C LEU A 388 -25.72 -15.02 -6.11
N GLU A 389 -26.10 -13.77 -6.39
CA GLU A 389 -27.23 -13.46 -7.26
C GLU A 389 -27.00 -13.98 -8.68
N LEU A 390 -25.82 -13.75 -9.25
CA LEU A 390 -25.46 -14.25 -10.58
C LEU A 390 -25.44 -15.78 -10.62
N TYR A 391 -24.95 -16.42 -9.56
CA TYR A 391 -24.96 -17.88 -9.42
C TYR A 391 -26.39 -18.43 -9.34
N SER A 392 -27.25 -17.81 -8.53
CA SER A 392 -28.67 -18.17 -8.40
C SER A 392 -29.41 -18.03 -9.73
N HIS A 393 -29.12 -16.98 -10.50
CA HIS A 393 -29.67 -16.80 -11.84
C HIS A 393 -29.19 -17.88 -12.83
N ARG A 394 -27.93 -18.32 -12.73
CA ARG A 394 -27.38 -19.43 -13.54
C ARG A 394 -27.98 -20.78 -13.16
N GLN A 395 -28.32 -21.00 -11.88
CA GLN A 395 -28.88 -22.24 -11.35
C GLN A 395 -30.11 -21.97 -10.45
N PRO A 396 -31.30 -21.75 -11.04
CA PRO A 396 -32.50 -21.35 -10.29
C PRO A 396 -33.08 -22.43 -9.35
N ASP A 397 -32.67 -23.70 -9.49
CA ASP A 397 -33.23 -24.85 -8.77
C ASP A 397 -32.43 -25.23 -7.50
N THR A 398 -31.57 -24.33 -7.01
CA THR A 398 -30.66 -24.63 -5.88
C THR A 398 -31.30 -24.49 -4.50
N GLY A 399 -32.42 -23.77 -4.36
CA GLY A 399 -33.08 -23.56 -3.06
C GLY A 399 -32.17 -22.90 -2.00
N MET A 400 -31.17 -22.13 -2.45
CA MET A 400 -30.12 -21.56 -1.62
C MET A 400 -30.68 -20.46 -0.69
N SER A 401 -30.42 -20.58 0.61
CA SER A 401 -30.71 -19.53 1.59
C SER A 401 -29.42 -18.84 2.03
N VAL A 402 -29.41 -17.52 2.04
CA VAL A 402 -28.24 -16.73 2.44
C VAL A 402 -28.54 -15.98 3.72
N THR A 403 -27.66 -16.13 4.71
CA THR A 403 -27.76 -15.42 5.99
C THR A 403 -26.52 -14.53 6.14
N MET A 404 -26.73 -13.23 6.32
CA MET A 404 -25.66 -12.26 6.55
C MET A 404 -25.69 -11.81 8.02
N LEU A 405 -24.55 -11.91 8.71
CA LEU A 405 -24.41 -11.47 10.10
C LEU A 405 -23.87 -10.02 10.13
N VAL A 406 -24.57 -9.12 10.81
CA VAL A 406 -24.16 -7.71 10.95
C VAL A 406 -24.23 -7.30 12.41
N TYR A 407 -23.17 -6.67 12.93
CA TYR A 407 -23.27 -6.05 14.26
C TYR A 407 -24.07 -4.75 14.19
N ASN A 408 -25.12 -4.65 15.00
CA ASN A 408 -25.96 -3.45 15.10
C ASN A 408 -25.18 -2.29 15.74
N GLU A 409 -25.35 -1.07 15.23
CA GLU A 409 -24.70 0.17 15.70
C GLU A 409 -23.16 0.07 15.72
N SER A 410 -22.60 -0.79 14.87
CA SER A 410 -21.16 -1.02 14.79
C SER A 410 -20.52 -0.26 13.64
N ILE A 411 -19.20 -0.18 13.68
CA ILE A 411 -18.41 0.35 12.56
C ILE A 411 -18.54 -0.51 11.31
N GLU A 412 -18.70 -1.84 11.46
CA GLU A 412 -18.91 -2.75 10.34
C GLU A 412 -20.15 -2.35 9.52
N GLU A 413 -21.28 -2.13 10.20
CA GLU A 413 -22.53 -1.66 9.59
C GLU A 413 -22.35 -0.29 8.91
N GLN A 414 -21.73 0.66 9.62
CA GLN A 414 -21.51 2.00 9.07
C GLN A 414 -20.63 1.96 7.81
N LEU A 415 -19.57 1.16 7.79
CA LEU A 415 -18.70 1.01 6.62
C LEU A 415 -19.44 0.40 5.43
N GLN A 416 -20.28 -0.60 5.68
CA GLN A 416 -21.12 -1.21 4.63
C GLN A 416 -22.12 -0.20 4.06
N LEU A 417 -22.84 0.53 4.91
CA LEU A 417 -23.78 1.58 4.48
C LEU A 417 -23.07 2.72 3.73
N LEU A 418 -21.87 3.10 4.17
CA LEU A 418 -21.05 4.11 3.50
C LEU A 418 -20.63 3.64 2.11
N SER A 419 -20.19 2.39 1.96
CA SER A 419 -19.82 1.83 0.65
C SER A 419 -21.02 1.83 -0.32
N ILE A 420 -22.20 1.41 0.13
CA ILE A 420 -23.43 1.44 -0.69
C ILE A 420 -23.76 2.88 -1.13
N ARG A 421 -23.66 3.85 -0.20
CA ARG A 421 -23.93 5.26 -0.50
C ARG A 421 -22.91 5.84 -1.48
N GLN A 422 -21.62 5.57 -1.28
CA GLN A 422 -20.55 6.05 -2.15
C GLN A 422 -20.69 5.49 -3.57
N GLU A 423 -21.00 4.20 -3.72
CA GLU A 423 -21.23 3.60 -5.03
C GLU A 423 -22.44 4.23 -5.73
N LYS A 424 -23.56 4.43 -5.01
CA LYS A 424 -24.76 5.08 -5.54
C LYS A 424 -24.45 6.51 -6.00
N GLU A 425 -23.84 7.31 -5.14
CA GLU A 425 -23.48 8.70 -5.44
C GLU A 425 -22.51 8.77 -6.61
N ALA A 426 -21.53 7.85 -6.69
CA ALA A 426 -20.59 7.78 -7.78
C ALA A 426 -21.31 7.57 -9.12
N PHE A 427 -22.23 6.59 -9.22
CA PHE A 427 -22.98 6.37 -10.45
C PHE A 427 -23.91 7.53 -10.80
N GLU A 428 -24.57 8.17 -9.83
CA GLU A 428 -25.38 9.37 -10.08
C GLU A 428 -24.53 10.52 -10.64
N ASN A 429 -23.34 10.73 -10.09
CA ASN A 429 -22.40 11.75 -10.57
C ASN A 429 -21.85 11.42 -11.96
N LEU A 430 -21.58 10.14 -12.27
CA LEU A 430 -21.18 9.70 -13.61
C LEU A 430 -22.29 9.92 -14.65
N ILE A 431 -23.55 9.67 -14.28
CA ILE A 431 -24.70 9.90 -15.17
C ILE A 431 -24.86 11.40 -15.44
N LYS A 432 -24.75 12.24 -14.41
CA LYS A 432 -24.76 13.71 -14.56
C LYS A 432 -23.62 14.18 -15.46
N ALA A 433 -22.40 13.72 -15.21
CA ALA A 433 -21.23 14.05 -16.03
C ALA A 433 -21.42 13.63 -17.49
N LYS A 434 -21.91 12.41 -17.74
CA LYS A 434 -22.22 11.92 -19.09
C LYS A 434 -23.27 12.79 -19.80
N ALA A 435 -24.25 13.33 -19.09
CA ALA A 435 -25.28 14.20 -19.67
C ALA A 435 -24.74 15.59 -20.01
N THR A 436 -23.73 16.09 -19.28
CA THR A 436 -23.08 17.39 -19.55
C THR A 436 -21.93 17.30 -20.55
N MET A 437 -21.37 16.11 -20.77
CA MET A 437 -20.27 15.89 -21.70
C MET A 437 -20.69 16.19 -23.14
N ALA A 438 -19.93 17.06 -23.81
CA ALA A 438 -20.00 17.17 -25.25
C ALA A 438 -19.52 15.85 -25.89
N PRO A 439 -20.13 15.39 -26.99
CA PRO A 439 -19.58 14.26 -27.73
C PRO A 439 -18.15 14.60 -28.15
N LEU A 440 -17.20 13.75 -27.79
CA LEU A 440 -15.84 13.79 -28.32
C LEU A 440 -15.96 13.57 -29.83
N ILE A 441 -15.91 14.64 -30.62
CA ILE A 441 -15.92 14.54 -32.09
C ILE A 441 -14.63 13.81 -32.48
N SER A 442 -14.77 12.57 -32.94
CA SER A 442 -13.65 11.72 -33.35
C SER A 442 -13.16 11.99 -34.77
N ASP A 443 -13.73 12.96 -35.48
CA ASP A 443 -13.47 13.22 -36.89
C ASP A 443 -12.91 14.63 -37.12
N ALA A 444 -12.02 15.10 -36.24
CA ALA A 444 -10.98 16.01 -36.74
C ALA A 444 -9.94 15.13 -37.47
N PRO A 445 -9.65 15.35 -38.76
CA PRO A 445 -8.49 14.74 -39.37
C PRO A 445 -7.29 15.07 -38.48
N ALA A 446 -6.42 14.08 -38.23
CA ALA A 446 -5.20 14.20 -37.44
C ALA A 446 -4.19 15.15 -38.11
N GLY A 447 -4.59 16.39 -38.29
CA GLY A 447 -3.95 17.38 -39.15
C GLY A 447 -4.54 18.79 -39.00
N GLU A 448 -5.41 19.07 -38.03
CA GLU A 448 -5.81 20.46 -37.70
C GLU A 448 -5.30 20.94 -36.33
N GLU A 449 -5.19 20.10 -35.30
CA GLU A 449 -4.49 20.50 -34.06
C GLU A 449 -2.96 20.52 -34.24
N ASP A 450 -2.41 19.63 -35.07
CA ASP A 450 -1.01 19.71 -35.53
C ASP A 450 -0.79 20.94 -36.43
N PHE A 451 -1.82 21.46 -37.09
CA PHE A 451 -1.71 22.63 -37.99
C PHE A 451 -1.69 23.96 -37.24
N ILE A 452 -2.31 24.04 -36.05
CA ILE A 452 -2.31 25.27 -35.24
C ILE A 452 -0.97 25.43 -34.50
N ALA A 453 -0.32 24.32 -34.10
CA ALA A 453 1.04 24.36 -33.56
C ALA A 453 2.07 24.79 -34.62
N THR A 454 1.85 24.44 -35.89
CA THR A 454 2.79 24.72 -36.99
C THR A 454 2.74 26.20 -37.47
N ARG A 455 1.72 26.99 -37.08
CA ARG A 455 1.57 28.38 -37.58
C ARG A 455 2.03 29.49 -36.63
N PHE A 456 2.34 29.18 -35.38
CA PHE A 456 2.77 30.20 -34.40
C PHE A 456 4.26 30.21 -34.05
N LEU A 457 5.04 29.25 -34.53
CA LEU A 457 6.50 29.25 -34.38
C LEU A 457 7.13 28.82 -35.70
N GLY A 458 7.65 29.80 -36.46
CA GLY A 458 8.52 29.54 -37.60
C GLY A 458 9.84 28.93 -37.15
N ILE A 459 9.84 27.62 -36.89
CA ILE A 459 11.03 26.85 -36.51
C ILE A 459 11.16 25.67 -37.49
N ILE A 460 12.26 25.76 -38.24
CA ILE A 460 13.04 24.73 -38.93
C ILE A 460 12.62 23.29 -38.59
N GLU A 461 12.38 22.45 -39.61
CA GLU A 461 12.26 20.99 -39.50
C GLU A 461 13.46 20.41 -38.74
N ASP A 462 13.30 20.20 -37.43
CA ASP A 462 14.31 19.55 -36.58
C ASP A 462 14.15 18.04 -36.79
N SER A 463 15.18 17.40 -37.34
CA SER A 463 15.20 15.95 -37.54
C SER A 463 14.94 15.22 -36.21
N PRO A 464 14.17 14.11 -36.21
CA PRO A 464 13.84 13.42 -34.97
C PRO A 464 15.11 12.94 -34.26
N ARG A 465 15.17 13.16 -32.95
CA ARG A 465 16.36 13.00 -32.11
C ARG A 465 16.24 11.77 -31.22
N THR A 466 17.29 10.95 -31.13
CA THR A 466 17.23 9.69 -30.38
C THR A 466 17.61 9.88 -28.92
N LEU A 467 16.88 9.28 -27.99
CA LEU A 467 17.22 9.26 -26.56
C LEU A 467 17.30 7.81 -26.09
N ILE A 468 18.40 7.44 -25.46
CA ILE A 468 18.48 6.16 -24.75
C ILE A 468 17.88 6.37 -23.36
N ILE A 469 16.92 5.52 -23.00
CA ILE A 469 16.22 5.58 -21.72
C ILE A 469 16.43 4.27 -20.97
N ASP A 470 16.75 4.36 -19.69
CA ASP A 470 16.78 3.18 -18.82
C ASP A 470 15.40 2.51 -18.76
N MET A 471 15.34 1.18 -18.86
CA MET A 471 14.07 0.45 -18.84
C MET A 471 13.26 0.67 -17.55
N ARG A 472 13.91 0.96 -16.41
CA ARG A 472 13.21 1.25 -15.14
C ARG A 472 12.51 2.59 -15.20
N GLU A 473 13.09 3.55 -15.91
CA GLU A 473 12.59 4.90 -16.04
C GLU A 473 11.40 5.01 -17.02
N LEU A 474 11.19 4.02 -17.89
CA LEU A 474 9.99 3.94 -18.74
C LEU A 474 8.68 3.98 -17.94
N ARG A 475 8.69 3.59 -16.67
CA ARG A 475 7.51 3.62 -15.78
C ARG A 475 7.14 5.03 -15.31
N SER A 476 8.01 6.01 -15.53
CA SER A 476 7.79 7.39 -15.15
C SER A 476 6.94 8.13 -16.20
N SER A 477 6.51 9.34 -15.87
CA SER A 477 5.67 10.18 -16.76
C SER A 477 6.44 10.86 -17.88
N LEU A 478 7.75 11.10 -17.70
CA LEU A 478 8.57 11.88 -18.63
C LEU A 478 8.74 11.23 -20.02
N PRO A 479 8.97 9.91 -20.16
CA PRO A 479 9.08 9.25 -21.46
C PRO A 479 7.90 9.54 -22.38
N PHE A 480 6.68 9.56 -21.86
CA PHE A 480 5.52 9.87 -22.71
C PHE A 480 5.52 11.31 -23.21
N VAL A 481 5.95 12.26 -22.38
CA VAL A 481 6.09 13.67 -22.78
C VAL A 481 7.19 13.81 -23.83
N LEU A 482 8.34 13.17 -23.64
CA LEU A 482 9.43 13.18 -24.63
C LEU A 482 8.97 12.63 -25.99
N TYR A 483 8.21 11.54 -25.99
CA TYR A 483 7.62 11.01 -27.23
C TYR A 483 6.70 12.03 -27.92
N LYS A 484 5.86 12.76 -27.17
CA LYS A 484 5.01 13.84 -27.73
C LYS A 484 5.81 15.02 -28.28
N HIS A 485 7.02 15.24 -27.79
CA HIS A 485 7.94 16.27 -28.28
C HIS A 485 8.87 15.76 -29.40
N ASN A 486 8.46 14.73 -30.15
CA ASN A 486 9.17 14.16 -31.31
C ASN A 486 10.55 13.56 -31.02
N PHE A 487 10.80 13.07 -29.80
CA PHE A 487 11.97 12.24 -29.52
C PHE A 487 11.73 10.77 -29.91
N ILE A 488 12.73 10.14 -30.52
CA ILE A 488 12.79 8.69 -30.72
C ILE A 488 13.34 8.08 -29.43
N LEU A 489 12.57 7.20 -28.79
CA LEU A 489 12.93 6.61 -27.51
C LEU A 489 13.47 5.20 -27.70
N GLU A 490 14.73 4.99 -27.32
CA GLU A 490 15.39 3.69 -27.35
C GLU A 490 15.52 3.11 -25.94
N PRO A 491 14.63 2.20 -25.52
CA PRO A 491 14.69 1.62 -24.18
C PRO A 491 15.78 0.55 -24.10
N VAL A 492 16.73 0.77 -23.20
CA VAL A 492 17.90 -0.10 -22.93
C VAL A 492 18.11 -0.21 -21.42
N THR A 493 18.65 -1.32 -20.94
CA THR A 493 19.06 -1.41 -19.52
C THR A 493 20.43 -0.77 -19.40
N ILE A 494 20.56 0.29 -18.60
CA ILE A 494 21.82 0.97 -18.39
C ILE A 494 22.22 0.89 -16.92
N ASP A 495 23.51 0.72 -16.66
CA ASP A 495 24.03 0.61 -15.30
C ASP A 495 24.10 1.97 -14.60
N VAL A 496 24.31 3.06 -15.36
CA VAL A 496 24.60 4.40 -14.84
C VAL A 496 23.73 5.47 -15.53
N GLY A 497 22.90 6.14 -14.73
CA GLY A 497 21.99 7.21 -15.14
C GLY A 497 20.62 6.72 -15.62
N ASP A 498 19.75 7.67 -15.97
CA ASP A 498 18.37 7.40 -16.39
C ASP A 498 18.15 7.69 -17.88
N TYR A 499 18.79 8.76 -18.41
CA TYR A 499 18.69 9.16 -19.82
C TYR A 499 20.08 9.47 -20.38
N ILE A 500 20.37 8.99 -21.58
CA ILE A 500 21.59 9.36 -22.33
C ILE A 500 21.16 10.17 -23.56
N LEU A 501 21.58 11.43 -23.59
CA LEU A 501 21.21 12.40 -24.63
C LEU A 501 22.22 12.38 -25.78
N SER A 502 23.50 12.21 -25.45
CA SER A 502 24.64 12.10 -26.38
C SER A 502 25.72 11.20 -25.75
N PRO A 503 26.77 10.80 -26.48
CA PRO A 503 27.87 10.01 -25.91
C PRO A 503 28.55 10.67 -24.68
N GLU A 504 28.42 11.98 -24.55
CA GLU A 504 29.01 12.77 -23.46
C GLU A 504 28.01 13.10 -22.33
N ILE A 505 26.72 13.22 -22.66
CA ILE A 505 25.69 13.76 -21.75
C ILE A 505 24.82 12.62 -21.23
N CYS A 506 24.94 12.37 -19.92
CA CYS A 506 24.07 11.47 -19.18
C CYS A 506 23.32 12.22 -18.07
N VAL A 507 22.05 11.93 -17.92
CA VAL A 507 21.12 12.59 -17.00
C VAL A 507 20.64 11.59 -15.96
N GLU A 508 20.76 11.96 -14.69
CA GLU A 508 20.02 11.37 -13.57
C GLU A 508 18.87 12.30 -13.21
N ARG A 509 17.65 11.77 -13.23
CA ARG A 509 16.43 12.52 -12.94
C ARG A 509 16.05 12.31 -11.47
N LYS A 510 15.73 13.41 -10.78
CA LYS A 510 15.26 13.37 -9.40
C LYS A 510 14.04 14.24 -9.19
N SER A 511 12.98 13.63 -8.63
CA SER A 511 11.88 14.38 -8.06
C SER A 511 12.34 15.09 -6.77
N THR A 512 11.62 16.13 -6.34
CA THR A 512 11.94 16.84 -5.08
C THR A 512 11.96 15.92 -3.85
N SER A 513 11.03 14.98 -3.72
CA SER A 513 11.00 14.02 -2.60
C SER A 513 12.18 13.04 -2.67
N ASP A 514 12.50 12.56 -3.86
CA ASP A 514 13.61 11.62 -4.05
C ASP A 514 14.95 12.29 -3.85
N LEU A 515 15.09 13.58 -4.21
CA LEU A 515 16.29 14.37 -3.95
C LEU A 515 16.56 14.45 -2.45
N ILE A 516 15.55 14.81 -1.66
CA ILE A 516 15.68 14.93 -0.21
C ILE A 516 16.02 13.57 0.42
N SER A 517 15.30 12.51 0.02
CA SER A 517 15.52 11.16 0.53
C SER A 517 16.91 10.61 0.15
N SER A 518 17.34 10.81 -1.10
CA SER A 518 18.62 10.34 -1.61
C SER A 518 19.83 11.12 -1.06
N LEU A 519 19.67 12.42 -0.78
CA LEU A 519 20.68 13.22 -0.05
C LEU A 519 20.80 12.81 1.41
N ASN A 520 19.69 12.49 2.07
CA ASN A 520 19.70 12.06 3.47
C ASN A 520 20.25 10.64 3.65
N SER A 521 19.99 9.74 2.71
CA SER A 521 20.52 8.37 2.72
C SER A 521 21.95 8.25 2.18
N GLY A 522 22.47 9.29 1.52
CA GLY A 522 23.77 9.26 0.84
C GLY A 522 23.74 8.57 -0.54
N ARG A 523 22.61 7.99 -0.96
CA ARG A 523 22.44 7.32 -2.26
C ARG A 523 22.84 8.22 -3.44
N LEU A 524 22.47 9.49 -3.40
CA LEU A 524 22.76 10.43 -4.51
C LEU A 524 24.26 10.61 -4.74
N HIS A 525 25.06 10.58 -3.68
CA HIS A 525 26.52 10.70 -3.79
C HIS A 525 27.10 9.55 -4.60
N SER A 526 26.73 8.31 -4.27
CA SER A 526 27.20 7.11 -4.99
C SER A 526 26.74 7.09 -6.45
N GLN A 527 25.51 7.54 -6.73
CA GLN A 527 25.01 7.68 -8.11
C GLN A 527 25.81 8.73 -8.90
N THR A 528 26.07 9.89 -8.27
CA THR A 528 26.87 10.97 -8.86
C THR A 528 28.31 10.53 -9.12
N GLU A 529 28.91 9.80 -8.19
CA GLU A 529 30.26 9.23 -8.34
C GLU A 529 30.35 8.31 -9.55
N GLN A 530 29.33 7.48 -9.78
CA GLN A 530 29.26 6.62 -10.96
C GLN A 530 29.06 7.43 -12.24
N LEU A 531 28.18 8.44 -12.23
CA LEU A 531 27.94 9.33 -13.39
C LEU A 531 29.21 10.06 -13.82
N CYS A 532 29.91 10.70 -12.89
CA CYS A 532 31.13 11.46 -13.18
C CYS A 532 32.31 10.60 -13.62
N ARG A 533 32.30 9.30 -13.31
CA ARG A 533 33.33 8.35 -13.77
C ARG A 533 33.15 7.94 -15.23
N HIS A 534 31.90 7.82 -15.69
CA HIS A 534 31.58 7.24 -17.01
C HIS A 534 31.29 8.30 -18.08
N TYR A 535 30.84 9.50 -17.69
CA TYR A 535 30.42 10.55 -18.62
C TYR A 535 31.18 11.85 -18.39
N SER A 536 31.53 12.54 -19.48
CA SER A 536 32.24 13.81 -19.45
C SER A 536 31.34 14.98 -19.03
N LYS A 537 30.04 14.91 -19.35
CA LYS A 537 29.03 15.92 -18.99
C LYS A 537 27.89 15.26 -18.19
N PRO A 538 28.14 14.88 -16.92
CA PRO A 538 27.10 14.32 -16.06
C PRO A 538 26.13 15.44 -15.63
N LEU A 539 24.83 15.16 -15.70
CA LEU A 539 23.77 16.11 -15.43
C LEU A 539 22.79 15.55 -14.38
N LEU A 540 22.54 16.34 -13.35
CA LEU A 540 21.50 16.07 -12.35
C LEU A 540 20.31 16.96 -12.67
N LEU A 541 19.21 16.34 -13.12
CA LEU A 541 17.95 17.01 -13.42
C LEU A 541 17.04 16.96 -12.19
N ILE A 542 16.72 18.11 -11.61
CA ILE A 542 15.78 18.25 -10.52
C ILE A 542 14.47 18.79 -11.07
N GLU A 543 13.43 17.96 -11.01
CA GLU A 543 12.07 18.33 -11.43
C GLU A 543 11.23 18.76 -10.24
N PHE A 544 10.57 19.91 -10.39
CA PHE A 544 9.59 20.43 -9.44
C PHE A 544 8.17 20.35 -10.00
N ASP A 545 7.20 20.70 -9.15
CA ASP A 545 5.78 20.63 -9.44
C ASP A 545 5.27 22.06 -9.52
N ASP A 546 4.76 22.46 -10.69
CA ASP A 546 4.22 23.80 -10.96
C ASP A 546 3.14 24.24 -9.95
N THR A 547 2.45 23.28 -9.33
CA THR A 547 1.37 23.56 -8.38
C THR A 547 1.87 23.92 -6.98
N LYS A 548 3.18 23.82 -6.72
CA LYS A 548 3.75 23.91 -5.37
C LYS A 548 4.80 25.02 -5.26
N PRO A 549 4.74 25.89 -4.23
CA PRO A 549 5.80 26.84 -3.97
C PRO A 549 7.09 26.10 -3.57
N PHE A 550 8.11 26.23 -4.40
CA PHE A 550 9.42 25.63 -4.20
C PHE A 550 10.22 26.42 -3.17
N SER A 551 10.63 25.74 -2.09
CA SER A 551 11.68 26.19 -1.19
C SER A 551 12.38 24.96 -0.64
N LEU A 552 13.70 24.88 -0.83
CA LEU A 552 14.57 23.90 -0.18
C LEU A 552 14.85 24.26 1.29
N LEU A 553 14.48 25.47 1.70
CA LEU A 553 14.64 25.97 3.05
C LEU A 553 13.30 25.92 3.79
N PRO A 554 13.23 25.28 4.98
CA PRO A 554 12.06 25.34 5.84
C PRO A 554 12.01 26.70 6.56
N GLY A 555 11.36 27.70 5.94
CA GLY A 555 11.12 29.03 6.50
C GLY A 555 12.17 30.08 6.15
N ASP A 556 12.20 31.17 6.92
CA ASP A 556 13.18 32.26 6.77
C ASP A 556 14.62 31.74 6.82
N ILE A 557 15.48 32.39 6.04
CA ILE A 557 16.94 32.14 6.02
C ILE A 557 17.44 32.25 7.45
N ARG A 558 17.71 31.11 8.10
CA ARG A 558 18.34 31.10 9.42
C ARG A 558 19.75 31.66 9.29
N ALA A 559 20.19 32.41 10.29
CA ALA A 559 21.55 32.96 10.33
C ALA A 559 22.64 31.86 10.36
N ASP A 560 22.26 30.65 10.77
CA ASP A 560 23.17 29.52 10.94
C ASP A 560 22.96 28.47 9.83
N ILE A 561 24.02 28.19 9.07
CA ILE A 561 24.06 27.12 8.06
C ILE A 561 24.24 25.78 8.79
N SER A 562 23.23 24.92 8.80
CA SER A 562 23.37 23.58 9.37
C SER A 562 23.89 22.59 8.32
N ILE A 563 24.77 21.68 8.74
CA ILE A 563 25.27 20.56 7.92
C ILE A 563 24.12 19.59 7.57
N SER A 564 23.04 19.60 8.37
CA SER A 564 21.85 18.79 8.10
C SER A 564 20.98 19.33 6.97
N ASP A 565 21.16 20.59 6.58
CA ASP A 565 20.28 21.25 5.62
C ASP A 565 20.51 20.69 4.20
N ILE A 566 19.41 20.53 3.46
CA ILE A 566 19.43 19.98 2.10
C ILE A 566 20.31 20.83 1.19
N CYS A 567 20.23 22.17 1.31
CA CYS A 567 21.07 23.09 0.56
C CYS A 567 22.57 22.87 0.85
N SER A 568 22.95 22.72 2.13
CA SER A 568 24.34 22.47 2.52
C SER A 568 24.86 21.15 1.95
N LYS A 569 24.05 20.08 2.00
CA LYS A 569 24.39 18.78 1.42
C LYS A 569 24.52 18.84 -0.10
N LEU A 570 23.64 19.57 -0.78
CA LEU A 570 23.71 19.77 -2.23
C LEU A 570 24.95 20.57 -2.64
N CYS A 571 25.26 21.65 -1.91
CA CYS A 571 26.50 22.42 -2.12
C CYS A 571 27.74 21.54 -1.92
N LEU A 572 27.77 20.72 -0.87
CA LEU A 572 28.88 19.80 -0.62
C LEU A 572 29.05 18.78 -1.73
N LEU A 573 27.95 18.26 -2.28
CA LEU A 573 27.96 17.35 -3.42
C LEU A 573 28.55 18.03 -4.67
N LEU A 574 28.16 19.27 -4.98
CA LEU A 574 28.69 20.02 -6.12
C LEU A 574 30.18 20.38 -5.95
N LEU A 575 30.62 20.65 -4.71
CA LEU A 575 32.04 20.88 -4.42
C LEU A 575 32.89 19.61 -4.61
N HIS A 576 32.34 18.45 -4.28
CA HIS A 576 33.02 17.17 -4.46
C HIS A 576 33.07 16.73 -5.94
N PHE A 577 32.04 17.05 -6.71
CA PHE A 577 31.91 16.67 -8.13
C PHE A 577 31.81 17.91 -9.04
N PRO A 578 32.93 18.59 -9.36
CA PRO A 578 32.91 19.87 -10.09
C PRO A 578 32.45 19.75 -11.57
N THR A 579 32.49 18.53 -12.14
CA THR A 579 32.00 18.26 -13.49
C THR A 579 30.47 18.13 -13.56
N LEU A 580 29.81 17.85 -12.42
CA LEU A 580 28.35 17.70 -12.36
C LEU A 580 27.66 19.02 -12.69
N LYS A 581 26.72 18.97 -13.63
CA LYS A 581 25.84 20.09 -13.97
C LYS A 581 24.48 19.90 -13.35
N LEU A 582 23.97 20.96 -12.73
CA LEU A 582 22.65 20.96 -12.11
C LEU A 582 21.65 21.66 -13.03
N VAL A 583 20.54 21.00 -13.31
CA VAL A 583 19.44 21.55 -14.11
C VAL A 583 18.15 21.50 -13.31
N TRP A 584 17.45 22.62 -13.33
CA TRP A 584 16.19 22.81 -12.64
C TRP A 584 15.09 22.87 -13.69
N SER A 585 14.11 21.96 -13.61
CA SER A 585 12.97 21.95 -14.54
C SER A 585 11.64 22.13 -13.80
N PRO A 586 10.84 23.15 -14.19
CA PRO A 586 9.55 23.42 -13.55
C PRO A 586 8.47 22.41 -13.86
N SER A 587 8.55 21.79 -15.02
CA SER A 587 7.50 20.89 -15.51
C SER A 587 8.08 19.86 -16.46
N LEU A 588 7.34 18.77 -16.68
CA LEU A 588 7.75 17.72 -17.62
C LEU A 588 7.90 18.26 -19.05
N THR A 589 7.06 19.21 -19.45
CA THR A 589 7.14 19.88 -20.75
C THR A 589 8.42 20.72 -20.84
N ALA A 590 8.76 21.47 -19.80
CA ALA A 590 10.01 22.23 -19.76
C ALA A 590 11.23 21.30 -19.80
N THR A 591 11.18 20.12 -19.18
CA THR A 591 12.24 19.10 -19.30
C THR A 591 12.45 18.69 -20.76
N ALA A 592 11.36 18.48 -21.52
CA ALA A 592 11.47 18.12 -22.93
C ALA A 592 12.10 19.25 -23.78
N ASP A 593 11.75 20.50 -23.49
CA ASP A 593 12.36 21.67 -24.12
C ASP A 593 13.86 21.78 -23.79
N ILE A 594 14.23 21.55 -22.53
CA ILE A 594 15.63 21.53 -22.08
C ILE A 594 16.40 20.41 -22.78
N PHE A 595 15.84 19.21 -22.90
CA PHE A 595 16.49 18.09 -23.60
C PHE A 595 16.72 18.42 -25.08
N ARG A 596 15.77 19.13 -25.71
CA ARG A 596 15.91 19.60 -27.10
C ARG A 596 17.03 20.63 -27.20
N ASP A 597 17.14 21.57 -26.27
CA ASP A 597 18.20 22.57 -26.30
C ASP A 597 19.58 21.95 -26.02
N LEU A 598 19.68 21.04 -25.04
CA LEU A 598 20.93 20.34 -24.70
C LEU A 598 21.45 19.45 -25.81
N LYS A 599 20.56 18.91 -26.63
CA LYS A 599 20.92 18.05 -27.77
C LYS A 599 21.23 18.85 -29.04
N ARG A 600 21.07 20.17 -29.02
CA ARG A 600 21.44 21.02 -30.16
C ARG A 600 22.95 20.91 -30.42
N ASP A 601 23.33 20.65 -31.67
CA ASP A 601 24.71 20.49 -32.10
C ASP A 601 25.50 19.38 -31.36
N GLN A 602 24.80 18.36 -30.82
CA GLN A 602 25.40 17.17 -30.21
C GLN A 602 25.30 15.95 -31.12
N GLU A 603 26.24 15.02 -30.97
CA GLU A 603 26.18 13.71 -31.64
C GLU A 603 25.05 12.83 -31.05
N GLU A 604 24.53 11.92 -31.87
CA GLU A 604 23.56 10.92 -31.43
C GLU A 604 24.21 9.91 -30.47
N PRO A 605 23.48 9.43 -29.44
CA PRO A 605 24.02 8.51 -28.46
C PRO A 605 24.31 7.15 -29.09
N ILE A 606 25.40 6.53 -28.66
CA ILE A 606 25.80 5.20 -29.11
C ILE A 606 25.09 4.15 -28.24
N LEU A 607 24.43 3.18 -28.87
CA LEU A 607 23.79 2.09 -28.13
C LEU A 607 24.86 1.25 -27.42
N PRO A 608 24.77 1.06 -26.09
CA PRO A 608 25.70 0.20 -25.38
C PRO A 608 25.53 -1.25 -25.85
N SER A 609 26.65 -1.92 -26.15
CA SER A 609 26.69 -3.32 -26.54
C SER A 609 26.21 -4.20 -25.38
N LEU A 610 25.07 -4.87 -25.58
CA LEU A 610 24.42 -5.77 -24.62
C LEU A 610 25.19 -7.09 -24.49
N GLU A 611 26.25 -7.11 -23.71
CA GLU A 611 26.81 -8.34 -23.12
C GLU A 611 26.56 -8.32 -21.61
N GLY A 612 25.34 -8.67 -21.22
CA GLY A 612 24.96 -8.82 -19.82
C GLY A 612 23.99 -9.98 -19.69
N VAL A 613 24.45 -11.07 -19.06
CA VAL A 613 23.63 -12.24 -18.74
C VAL A 613 22.39 -11.80 -17.97
N GLU A 614 21.20 -12.19 -18.43
CA GLU A 614 19.94 -12.01 -17.71
C GLU A 614 20.06 -12.64 -16.32
N SER A 615 20.28 -11.81 -15.31
CA SER A 615 20.30 -12.20 -13.90
C SER A 615 19.13 -11.51 -13.22
N ASP A 616 18.40 -12.24 -12.37
CA ASP A 616 17.22 -11.70 -11.68
C ASP A 616 17.63 -10.47 -10.83
N PRO A 617 17.17 -9.25 -11.19
CA PRO A 617 17.59 -8.03 -10.52
C PRO A 617 17.11 -8.01 -9.05
N VAL A 618 16.00 -8.67 -8.73
CA VAL A 618 15.44 -8.68 -7.37
C VAL A 618 16.30 -9.54 -6.45
N ALA A 619 16.69 -10.72 -6.90
CA ALA A 619 17.58 -11.61 -6.15
C ALA A 619 18.96 -10.96 -5.93
N ARG A 620 19.49 -10.28 -6.96
CA ARG A 620 20.77 -9.57 -6.87
C ARG A 620 20.73 -8.44 -5.85
N ASP A 621 19.69 -7.61 -5.88
CA ASP A 621 19.52 -6.49 -4.95
C ASP A 621 19.37 -6.97 -3.51
N LEU A 622 18.61 -8.06 -3.30
CA LEU A 622 18.46 -8.68 -1.98
C LEU A 622 19.79 -9.23 -1.46
N LEU A 623 20.56 -9.94 -2.29
CA LEU A 623 21.87 -10.43 -1.89
C LEU A 623 22.82 -9.28 -1.55
N LEU A 624 22.82 -8.19 -2.33
CA LEU A 624 23.66 -7.01 -2.07
C LEU A 624 23.26 -6.25 -0.79
N SER A 625 22.05 -6.45 -0.28
CA SER A 625 21.62 -5.90 1.01
C SER A 625 22.17 -6.67 2.21
N LEU A 626 22.65 -7.90 2.00
CA LEU A 626 23.16 -8.75 3.08
C LEU A 626 24.59 -8.34 3.48
N PRO A 627 24.89 -8.30 4.79
CA PRO A 627 26.21 -7.91 5.28
C PRO A 627 27.27 -8.91 4.80
N GLY A 628 28.38 -8.40 4.24
CA GLY A 628 29.47 -9.21 3.68
C GLY A 628 29.30 -9.56 2.19
N VAL A 629 28.14 -9.30 1.59
CA VAL A 629 27.95 -9.46 0.15
C VAL A 629 28.32 -8.16 -0.57
N THR A 630 29.09 -8.30 -1.64
CA THR A 630 29.61 -7.22 -2.47
C THR A 630 29.29 -7.48 -3.94
N PRO A 631 29.30 -6.48 -4.83
CA PRO A 631 29.08 -6.68 -6.26
C PRO A 631 30.04 -7.71 -6.88
N GLN A 632 31.24 -7.82 -6.33
CA GLN A 632 32.27 -8.75 -6.78
C GLN A 632 32.06 -10.19 -6.32
N ASN A 633 31.37 -10.46 -5.21
CA ASN A 633 31.15 -11.84 -4.73
C ASN A 633 29.70 -12.31 -4.90
N CYS A 634 28.76 -11.38 -5.15
CA CYS A 634 27.34 -11.66 -5.35
C CYS A 634 27.11 -12.65 -6.51
N HIS A 635 27.85 -12.52 -7.61
CA HIS A 635 27.72 -13.44 -8.75
C HIS A 635 28.13 -14.89 -8.40
N LEU A 636 29.07 -15.08 -7.47
CA LEU A 636 29.47 -16.41 -6.99
C LEU A 636 28.36 -17.06 -6.17
N LEU A 637 27.69 -16.28 -5.31
CA LEU A 637 26.52 -16.73 -4.57
C LEU A 637 25.37 -17.10 -5.49
N MET A 638 25.03 -16.26 -6.46
CA MET A 638 23.96 -16.53 -7.43
C MET A 638 24.23 -17.77 -8.28
N ARG A 639 25.50 -18.11 -8.51
CA ARG A 639 25.89 -19.31 -9.26
C ARG A 639 25.86 -20.58 -8.42
N HIS A 640 26.20 -20.51 -7.14
CA HIS A 640 26.37 -21.68 -6.27
C HIS A 640 25.21 -21.96 -5.33
N VAL A 641 24.28 -21.02 -5.19
CA VAL A 641 23.13 -21.12 -4.28
C VAL A 641 21.83 -21.02 -5.09
N ARG A 642 20.97 -22.03 -4.95
CA ARG A 642 19.70 -22.12 -5.68
C ARG A 642 18.64 -21.15 -5.14
N ASP A 643 18.55 -21.01 -3.81
CA ASP A 643 17.58 -20.17 -3.12
C ASP A 643 18.14 -19.66 -1.78
N ILE A 644 17.47 -18.66 -1.20
CA ILE A 644 17.88 -18.05 0.07
C ILE A 644 17.78 -19.05 1.22
N ARG A 645 16.84 -19.99 1.17
CA ARG A 645 16.73 -21.06 2.16
C ARG A 645 18.02 -21.90 2.20
N ALA A 646 18.55 -22.26 1.03
CA ALA A 646 19.82 -22.95 0.93
C ALA A 646 20.96 -22.08 1.48
N LEU A 647 20.97 -20.77 1.21
CA LEU A 647 21.95 -19.84 1.79
C LEU A 647 21.94 -19.88 3.33
N CYS A 648 20.75 -19.83 3.95
CA CYS A 648 20.61 -19.87 5.41
C CYS A 648 21.04 -21.22 6.01
N SER A 649 20.95 -22.31 5.24
CA SER A 649 21.37 -23.64 5.70
C SER A 649 22.86 -23.94 5.51
N ARG A 650 23.62 -23.04 4.87
CA ARG A 650 25.06 -23.25 4.63
C ARG A 650 25.86 -23.09 5.91
N THR A 651 26.89 -23.93 6.04
CA THR A 651 27.84 -23.82 7.15
C THR A 651 28.80 -22.67 6.93
N LEU A 652 29.40 -22.16 8.02
CA LEU A 652 30.39 -21.07 7.95
C LEU A 652 31.51 -21.38 6.95
N ASN A 653 32.05 -22.61 6.97
CA ASN A 653 33.14 -23.04 6.09
C ASN A 653 32.77 -22.95 4.60
N GLU A 654 31.55 -23.34 4.23
CA GLU A 654 31.08 -23.26 2.84
C GLU A 654 30.86 -21.81 2.39
N LEU A 655 30.52 -20.91 3.31
CA LEU A 655 30.46 -19.47 3.03
C LEU A 655 31.85 -18.85 2.96
N GLU A 656 32.82 -19.31 3.76
CA GLU A 656 34.22 -18.86 3.69
C GLU A 656 34.83 -19.15 2.31
N ASP A 657 34.54 -20.31 1.74
CA ASP A 657 35.00 -20.71 0.40
C ASP A 657 34.46 -19.79 -0.71
N LEU A 658 33.26 -19.22 -0.52
CA LEU A 658 32.58 -18.39 -1.52
C LEU A 658 32.85 -16.88 -1.36
N LEU A 659 32.96 -16.40 -0.13
CA LEU A 659 32.97 -14.95 0.20
C LEU A 659 34.28 -14.48 0.83
N GLY A 660 35.13 -15.40 1.28
CA GLY A 660 36.28 -15.13 2.14
C GLY A 660 35.88 -14.99 3.62
N ARG A 661 36.81 -15.31 4.51
CA ARG A 661 36.59 -15.43 5.97
C ARG A 661 35.83 -14.27 6.61
N GLU A 662 36.26 -13.04 6.37
CA GLU A 662 35.65 -11.86 7.02
C GLU A 662 34.20 -11.62 6.58
N ASN A 663 33.93 -11.75 5.28
CA ASN A 663 32.60 -11.53 4.71
C ASN A 663 31.65 -12.67 5.07
N ALA A 664 32.15 -13.91 5.04
CA ALA A 664 31.41 -15.10 5.44
C ALA A 664 31.00 -15.03 6.92
N THR A 665 31.90 -14.59 7.81
CA THR A 665 31.60 -14.45 9.24
C THR A 665 30.51 -13.41 9.49
N LYS A 666 30.56 -12.25 8.81
CA LYS A 666 29.52 -11.21 8.92
C LYS A 666 28.16 -11.71 8.44
N LEU A 667 28.14 -12.42 7.31
CA LEU A 667 26.91 -12.99 6.77
C LEU A 667 26.34 -14.07 7.68
N TYR A 668 27.19 -14.99 8.17
CA TYR A 668 26.78 -16.10 9.01
C TYR A 668 26.20 -15.63 10.35
N ASN A 669 26.87 -14.67 11.00
CA ASN A 669 26.39 -14.08 12.26
C ASN A 669 25.04 -13.40 12.06
N PHE A 670 24.88 -12.60 11.00
CA PHE A 670 23.60 -11.96 10.69
C PHE A 670 22.46 -12.97 10.49
N LEU A 671 22.74 -14.13 9.89
CA LEU A 671 21.72 -15.15 9.62
C LEU A 671 21.36 -16.01 10.85
N HIS A 672 22.27 -16.16 11.81
CA HIS A 672 22.13 -17.12 12.92
C HIS A 672 22.09 -16.50 14.31
N GLU A 673 22.38 -15.20 14.46
CA GLU A 673 22.25 -14.52 15.75
C GLU A 673 20.78 -14.35 16.14
N PRO A 674 20.39 -14.71 17.38
CA PRO A 674 19.05 -14.48 17.88
C PRO A 674 18.80 -12.99 18.07
N PHE A 675 17.61 -12.53 17.67
CA PHE A 675 17.16 -11.16 17.93
C PHE A 675 16.89 -11.00 19.43
N ASN A 676 17.73 -10.22 20.12
CA ASN A 676 17.62 -9.94 21.56
C ASN A 676 16.88 -8.64 21.83
#